data_AF-A0A960L0I6-F1
#
_entry.id   AF-A0A960L0I6-F1
#
_cell.length_a   1.000
_cell.length_b   1.000
_cell.length_c   1.000
_cell.angle_alpha   90.00
_cell.angle_beta   90.00
_cell.angle_gamma   90.00
#
_symmetry.space_group_name_H-M   'P 1'
#
loop_
_entity.id
_entity.type
_entity.pdbx_description
1 polymer ?
#
loop_
_entity_poly.entity_id
_entity_poly.type
_entity_poly.pdbx_seq_one_letter_code
_entity_poly.pdbx_strand_id
1 'polypeptide(L)'
;MFFRILLVSLWCGVTLLAQPAKRGSAIPTTWRSVGVGGGGSLFSPSFSPHNPNELYVACDMSELFHSTDLGLTWDPVPFGEMVGNRPSDVAFTSDPNLLFCLDQRNDLSTPARSLDGGVTWSQLGADPTGGEAYTLQADVTRTDRLFVSDYSNLYFSRNGGTSFPTVFTTGDGAGLHIGGSFFDGETIYVGTNQGVLLSTNGGQTFAVAGYTGIPADQAIVSFAAAREASQVRMFCVTLARGDVYAGVAGDDHWGYASVYRLDVGSTVWSPVTTGIIAGDHPFFVRMARSEIDTAYLAGGSDDGVPIVYRTTNGGTNWTQTLVTNGNIATGWCGHQGDRGWGYAEITFGFDVADNDPNTLAFADYGFIHLSTDGGSTWRQAYVDPATANPAGSPTPTQGYYGGIGMENTSVWWLTWSSANDIFASFTDIRGIRSQDGGETWGFDYTGHSQNTMYHAERNPLNGFLYAATSTVHDLYQTTYLTDARIDGGDGGILVSQNNGATWTTLNDFNHPVIWITYDPNQTNLLYAAVVHSTAGDIYRFDLNNQGAGWTRLATPPRTEGHPFNIKVLNDGTLVATYCGRRNSGGTFTASSGVFVSTNGGSSWLDRSDSNMVYYTKDLTIDPHDATQNTWYASVWSGWGGPPNGTGGLYRSTNRGQNWTRIWNSDRVSSCTIDPNNPNLAYVTTETEGLWVSENLTLGSPTFSQVESYPFRQPERVFFNPYDANEIWVSSFGNGIRIGTVGPSECLNQAFWNAVASWPNTDVLTLSNMVDCN
;
A
#
# COMPACT_ATOMS: atom_id res chain seq x y z
N MET A 1 80.26 16.56 9.37
CA MET A 1 79.48 17.28 8.34
C MET A 1 78.07 16.69 8.37
N PHE A 2 77.13 17.25 9.16
CA PHE A 2 76.22 18.35 8.79
C PHE A 2 75.47 18.00 7.48
N PHE A 3 74.16 17.72 7.43
CA PHE A 3 73.04 18.49 7.97
C PHE A 3 71.82 17.59 8.31
N ARG A 4 71.15 17.88 9.43
CA ARG A 4 69.73 17.57 9.66
C ARG A 4 68.90 18.57 8.85
N ILE A 5 67.92 18.11 8.07
CA ILE A 5 66.86 18.98 7.54
C ILE A 5 65.57 18.63 8.26
N LEU A 6 65.12 19.59 9.07
CA LEU A 6 63.82 19.66 9.71
C LEU A 6 62.84 20.17 8.64
N LEU A 7 61.82 19.39 8.28
CA LEU A 7 60.70 19.89 7.48
C LEU A 7 59.59 20.29 8.45
N VAL A 8 59.47 21.61 8.65
CA VAL A 8 58.36 22.26 9.33
C VAL A 8 57.19 22.33 8.35
N SER A 9 56.16 21.52 8.55
CA SER A 9 54.89 21.70 7.86
C SER A 9 54.06 22.75 8.60
N LEU A 10 54.00 23.97 8.05
CA LEU A 10 53.00 24.97 8.40
C LEU A 10 51.63 24.43 7.99
N TRP A 11 50.82 24.01 8.96
CA TRP A 11 49.38 23.84 8.76
C TRP A 11 48.74 25.22 8.83
N CYS A 12 48.54 25.85 7.68
CA CYS A 12 47.63 26.98 7.56
C CYS A 12 46.22 26.40 7.44
N GLY A 13 45.42 26.57 8.49
CA GLY A 13 44.01 26.18 8.49
C GLY A 13 43.26 26.95 7.42
N VAL A 14 42.91 26.28 6.33
CA VAL A 14 41.81 26.65 5.46
C VAL A 14 40.76 25.57 5.70
N THR A 15 39.79 25.88 6.53
CA THR A 15 38.50 25.20 6.51
C THR A 15 37.91 25.45 5.12
N LEU A 16 38.07 24.49 4.20
CA LEU A 16 37.20 24.41 3.03
C LEU A 16 35.80 24.17 3.60
N LEU A 17 35.00 25.23 3.67
CA LEU A 17 33.56 25.09 3.66
C LEU A 17 33.25 24.41 2.32
N ALA A 18 32.95 23.12 2.36
CA ALA A 18 32.37 22.44 1.21
C ALA A 18 31.14 23.25 0.79
N GLN A 19 31.18 23.83 -0.40
CA GLN A 19 29.97 24.39 -0.99
C GLN A 19 29.00 23.22 -1.18
N PRO A 20 27.72 23.35 -0.80
CA PRO A 20 26.76 22.29 -1.08
C PRO A 20 26.77 22.01 -2.59
N ALA A 21 26.90 20.73 -2.95
CA ALA A 21 26.82 20.32 -4.34
C ALA A 21 25.51 20.87 -4.93
N LYS A 22 25.59 21.50 -6.11
CA LYS A 22 24.40 21.92 -6.85
C LYS A 22 23.61 20.66 -7.22
N ARG A 23 22.41 20.52 -6.66
CA ARG A 23 21.45 19.47 -7.03
C ARG A 23 21.11 19.57 -8.52
N GLY A 24 21.05 18.42 -9.21
CA GLY A 24 20.58 18.34 -10.58
C GLY A 24 19.12 18.82 -10.67
N SER A 25 18.80 19.69 -11.64
CA SER A 25 17.44 20.25 -11.79
C SER A 25 16.48 19.34 -12.54
N ALA A 26 16.80 18.05 -12.71
CA ALA A 26 16.01 17.13 -13.52
C ALA A 26 14.90 16.49 -12.68
N ILE A 27 13.70 16.36 -13.24
CA ILE A 27 12.63 15.57 -12.65
C ILE A 27 13.01 14.07 -12.77
N PRO A 28 12.87 13.24 -11.72
CA PRO A 28 13.19 11.81 -11.82
C PRO A 28 12.43 11.11 -12.95
N THR A 29 13.13 10.35 -13.77
CA THR A 29 12.51 9.53 -14.84
C THR A 29 12.28 8.08 -14.44
N THR A 30 12.85 7.66 -13.31
CA THR A 30 12.74 6.31 -12.76
C THR A 30 12.56 6.38 -11.25
N TRP A 31 11.78 5.45 -10.71
CA TRP A 31 11.48 5.37 -9.30
C TRP A 31 11.68 3.95 -8.80
N ARG A 32 12.55 3.79 -7.81
CA ARG A 32 12.78 2.52 -7.13
C ARG A 32 11.92 2.46 -5.87
N SER A 33 11.21 1.35 -5.68
CA SER A 33 10.60 1.03 -4.40
C SER A 33 11.68 0.70 -3.37
N VAL A 34 11.59 1.31 -2.19
CA VAL A 34 12.44 1.01 -1.04
C VAL A 34 11.55 0.82 0.17
N GLY A 35 11.68 -0.29 0.87
CA GLY A 35 10.79 -0.62 1.97
C GLY A 35 11.06 -2.02 2.47
N VAL A 36 10.22 -2.46 3.39
CA VAL A 36 10.38 -3.74 4.09
C VAL A 36 9.66 -4.89 3.38
N GLY A 37 8.85 -4.59 2.35
CA GLY A 37 8.04 -5.55 1.62
C GLY A 37 6.73 -5.93 2.32
N GLY A 38 5.64 -6.03 1.56
CA GLY A 38 4.30 -6.40 2.01
C GLY A 38 3.68 -5.36 2.92
N GLY A 39 3.01 -5.83 3.98
CA GLY A 39 2.58 -5.04 5.13
C GLY A 39 1.12 -4.62 5.15
N GLY A 40 0.38 -4.78 4.06
CA GLY A 40 -1.06 -4.52 3.97
C GLY A 40 -1.76 -5.52 3.05
N SER A 41 -3.08 -5.49 3.01
CA SER A 41 -3.90 -6.57 2.46
C SER A 41 -3.65 -6.82 0.97
N LEU A 42 -3.34 -8.07 0.63
CA LEU A 42 -3.19 -8.52 -0.75
C LEU A 42 -4.31 -9.51 -1.11
N PHE A 43 -4.74 -9.49 -2.36
CA PHE A 43 -5.89 -10.24 -2.87
C PHE A 43 -5.55 -10.90 -4.21
N SER A 44 -6.49 -11.69 -4.73
CA SER A 44 -6.61 -12.00 -6.16
C SER A 44 -5.31 -12.29 -6.93
N PRO A 45 -4.47 -13.23 -6.46
CA PRO A 45 -3.36 -13.71 -7.28
C PRO A 45 -3.90 -14.34 -8.56
N SER A 46 -3.19 -14.20 -9.69
CA SER A 46 -3.57 -14.78 -10.97
C SER A 46 -2.35 -15.19 -11.78
N PHE A 47 -2.15 -16.48 -11.99
CA PHE A 47 -1.04 -17.00 -12.80
C PHE A 47 -1.32 -16.93 -14.30
N SER A 48 -0.29 -16.58 -15.06
CA SER A 48 -0.35 -16.64 -16.52
C SER A 48 -0.33 -18.11 -16.99
N PRO A 49 -1.31 -18.54 -17.80
CA PRO A 49 -1.32 -19.87 -18.41
C PRO A 49 -0.26 -20.02 -19.51
N HIS A 50 0.34 -18.90 -19.95
CA HIS A 50 1.31 -18.81 -21.03
C HIS A 50 2.75 -18.76 -20.54
N ASN A 51 2.97 -18.27 -19.32
CA ASN A 51 4.27 -18.14 -18.70
C ASN A 51 4.20 -18.54 -17.21
N PRO A 52 4.81 -19.65 -16.80
CA PRO A 52 4.74 -20.13 -15.41
C PRO A 52 5.44 -19.20 -14.40
N ASN A 53 6.24 -18.23 -14.86
CA ASN A 53 6.89 -17.24 -14.00
C ASN A 53 6.07 -15.94 -13.89
N GLU A 54 4.97 -15.81 -14.60
CA GLU A 54 4.20 -14.58 -14.63
C GLU A 54 2.94 -14.68 -13.77
N LEU A 55 2.73 -13.67 -12.92
CA LEU A 55 1.53 -13.55 -12.10
C LEU A 55 1.22 -12.10 -11.75
N TYR A 56 -0.05 -11.84 -11.47
CA TYR A 56 -0.55 -10.57 -10.94
C TYR A 56 -1.11 -10.75 -9.53
N VAL A 57 -1.10 -9.68 -8.73
CA VAL A 57 -1.69 -9.60 -7.39
C VAL A 57 -2.29 -8.21 -7.19
N ALA A 58 -3.54 -8.12 -6.76
CA ALA A 58 -4.18 -6.85 -6.42
C ALA A 58 -4.10 -6.55 -4.91
N CYS A 59 -4.24 -5.29 -4.51
CA CYS A 59 -4.35 -4.89 -3.11
C CYS A 59 -5.58 -3.99 -2.87
N ASP A 60 -5.82 -3.61 -1.62
CA ASP A 60 -6.90 -2.68 -1.22
C ASP A 60 -6.57 -1.20 -1.45
N MET A 61 -5.29 -0.86 -1.65
CA MET A 61 -4.79 0.52 -1.72
C MET A 61 -4.43 1.00 -3.14
N SER A 62 -5.01 0.36 -4.18
CA SER A 62 -5.05 0.74 -5.61
C SER A 62 -4.05 0.09 -6.56
N GLU A 63 -3.05 -0.62 -6.07
CA GLU A 63 -2.09 -1.30 -6.92
C GLU A 63 -2.64 -2.59 -7.55
N LEU A 64 -2.20 -2.83 -8.78
CA LEU A 64 -2.14 -4.16 -9.38
C LEU A 64 -0.66 -4.47 -9.61
N PHE A 65 -0.09 -5.36 -8.80
CA PHE A 65 1.30 -5.79 -8.92
C PHE A 65 1.44 -6.83 -10.01
N HIS A 66 2.52 -6.74 -10.79
CA HIS A 66 2.89 -7.68 -11.83
C HIS A 66 4.31 -8.20 -11.57
N SER A 67 4.49 -9.50 -11.70
CA SER A 67 5.79 -10.14 -11.70
C SER A 67 5.92 -11.04 -12.91
N THR A 68 7.12 -11.10 -13.47
CA THR A 68 7.49 -11.98 -14.60
C THR A 68 8.57 -13.00 -14.23
N ASP A 69 8.96 -13.02 -12.95
CA ASP A 69 10.04 -13.85 -12.39
C ASP A 69 9.58 -14.65 -11.15
N LEU A 70 8.28 -14.94 -11.09
CA LEU A 70 7.61 -15.72 -10.07
C LEU A 70 7.61 -15.06 -8.70
N GLY A 71 7.51 -13.72 -8.64
CA GLY A 71 7.53 -12.97 -7.39
C GLY A 71 8.91 -12.94 -6.74
N LEU A 72 9.97 -12.85 -7.55
CA LEU A 72 11.30 -12.42 -7.10
C LEU A 72 11.43 -10.90 -7.18
N THR A 73 10.71 -10.27 -8.10
CA THR A 73 10.50 -8.82 -8.20
C THR A 73 9.06 -8.50 -8.61
N TRP A 74 8.59 -7.32 -8.21
CA TRP A 74 7.26 -6.81 -8.50
C TRP A 74 7.31 -5.36 -8.97
N ASP A 75 6.54 -5.04 -10.00
CA ASP A 75 6.26 -3.68 -10.42
C ASP A 75 4.74 -3.44 -10.39
N PRO A 76 4.25 -2.29 -9.88
CA PRO A 76 2.85 -1.94 -10.04
C PRO A 76 2.57 -1.56 -11.49
N VAL A 77 1.42 -2.00 -12.02
CA VAL A 77 0.81 -1.38 -13.20
C VAL A 77 0.56 0.09 -12.88
N PRO A 78 1.00 1.05 -13.73
CA PRO A 78 0.82 2.47 -13.45
C PRO A 78 -0.65 2.82 -13.20
N PHE A 79 -0.93 3.60 -12.16
CA PHE A 79 -2.31 3.91 -11.75
C PHE A 79 -3.16 4.61 -12.84
N GLY A 80 -2.50 5.28 -13.78
CA GLY A 80 -3.15 5.89 -14.95
C GLY A 80 -3.73 4.86 -15.92
N GLU A 81 -3.18 3.64 -15.94
CA GLU A 81 -3.64 2.51 -16.76
C GLU A 81 -4.71 1.69 -16.02
N MET A 82 -4.51 1.43 -14.73
CA MET A 82 -5.42 0.59 -13.93
C MET A 82 -5.34 0.94 -12.44
N VAL A 83 -6.49 0.87 -11.76
CA VAL A 83 -6.57 0.88 -10.30
C VAL A 83 -7.12 -0.48 -9.85
N GLY A 84 -6.34 -1.20 -9.05
CA GLY A 84 -6.74 -2.49 -8.46
C GLY A 84 -7.60 -2.35 -7.21
N ASN A 85 -8.39 -3.38 -6.92
CA ASN A 85 -8.99 -3.63 -5.60
C ASN A 85 -9.22 -5.15 -5.45
N ARG A 86 -9.91 -5.58 -4.38
CA ARG A 86 -10.22 -6.99 -4.08
C ARG A 86 -10.68 -7.81 -5.31
N PRO A 87 -11.60 -7.36 -6.18
CA PRO A 87 -12.09 -8.18 -7.30
C PRO A 87 -11.28 -8.02 -8.60
N SER A 88 -10.08 -7.45 -8.55
CA SER A 88 -9.23 -7.18 -9.71
C SER A 88 -8.29 -8.35 -10.04
N ASP A 89 -8.82 -9.58 -10.08
CA ASP A 89 -8.08 -10.72 -10.65
C ASP A 89 -7.89 -10.57 -12.16
N VAL A 90 -6.71 -10.94 -12.67
CA VAL A 90 -6.40 -10.84 -14.10
C VAL A 90 -6.85 -12.12 -14.80
N ALA A 91 -7.85 -11.97 -15.66
CA ALA A 91 -8.39 -13.04 -16.47
C ALA A 91 -7.64 -13.14 -17.81
N PHE A 92 -6.90 -14.24 -17.97
CA PHE A 92 -6.17 -14.56 -19.20
C PHE A 92 -7.06 -15.20 -20.27
N THR A 93 -6.67 -15.04 -21.53
CA THR A 93 -7.30 -15.70 -22.69
C THR A 93 -6.32 -16.62 -23.41
N SER A 94 -6.69 -17.17 -24.56
CA SER A 94 -5.76 -17.96 -25.39
C SER A 94 -4.69 -17.13 -26.09
N ASP A 95 -4.86 -15.81 -26.16
CA ASP A 95 -3.84 -14.87 -26.63
C ASP A 95 -3.16 -14.24 -25.41
N PRO A 96 -1.83 -14.40 -25.22
CA PRO A 96 -1.12 -13.81 -24.10
C PRO A 96 -1.19 -12.28 -24.06
N ASN A 97 -1.56 -11.62 -25.16
CA ASN A 97 -1.69 -10.16 -25.20
C ASN A 97 -3.08 -9.67 -24.78
N LEU A 98 -4.12 -10.50 -24.88
CA LEU A 98 -5.48 -10.12 -24.53
C LEU A 98 -5.81 -10.58 -23.11
N LEU A 99 -5.87 -9.60 -22.20
CA LEU A 99 -6.20 -9.80 -20.80
C LEU A 99 -7.46 -8.99 -20.44
N PHE A 100 -8.18 -9.45 -19.42
CA PHE A 100 -9.31 -8.72 -18.84
C PHE A 100 -9.14 -8.61 -17.33
N CYS A 101 -9.67 -7.56 -16.73
CA CYS A 101 -9.62 -7.33 -15.29
C CYS A 101 -10.72 -6.31 -14.91
N LEU A 102 -11.11 -6.27 -13.63
CA LEU A 102 -11.95 -5.19 -13.11
C LEU A 102 -11.08 -4.00 -12.69
N ASP A 103 -11.36 -2.85 -13.28
CA ASP A 103 -10.68 -1.58 -13.04
C ASP A 103 -11.54 -0.68 -12.13
N GLN A 104 -10.89 -0.14 -11.10
CA GLN A 104 -11.50 0.61 -9.99
C GLN A 104 -11.31 2.13 -10.10
N ARG A 105 -10.85 2.63 -11.26
CA ARG A 105 -10.74 4.06 -11.52
C ARG A 105 -12.11 4.76 -11.41
N ASN A 106 -12.08 5.98 -10.89
CA ASN A 106 -13.26 6.83 -10.67
C ASN A 106 -14.27 6.29 -9.63
N ASP A 107 -13.80 5.46 -8.68
CA ASP A 107 -14.62 4.84 -7.64
C ASP A 107 -15.75 3.95 -8.22
N LEU A 108 -15.50 3.35 -9.39
CA LEU A 108 -16.41 2.44 -10.09
C LEU A 108 -15.69 1.11 -10.35
N SER A 109 -16.41 0.00 -10.27
CA SER A 109 -15.90 -1.32 -10.67
C SER A 109 -16.33 -1.64 -12.10
N THR A 110 -15.42 -1.45 -13.05
CA THR A 110 -15.72 -1.55 -14.49
C THR A 110 -14.86 -2.62 -15.17
N PRO A 111 -15.39 -3.39 -16.14
CA PRO A 111 -14.59 -4.32 -16.90
C PRO A 111 -13.61 -3.57 -17.82
N ALA A 112 -12.34 -3.96 -17.80
CA ALA A 112 -11.28 -3.41 -18.63
C ALA A 112 -10.54 -4.51 -19.39
N ARG A 113 -9.80 -4.12 -20.43
CA ARG A 113 -8.92 -5.01 -21.19
C ARG A 113 -7.55 -4.41 -21.46
N SER A 114 -6.58 -5.29 -21.62
CA SER A 114 -5.28 -5.02 -22.25
C SER A 114 -5.20 -5.76 -23.60
N LEU A 115 -4.45 -5.20 -24.54
CA LEU A 115 -4.16 -5.79 -25.86
C LEU A 115 -2.66 -6.02 -26.09
N ASP A 116 -1.85 -5.83 -25.04
CA ASP A 116 -0.38 -5.86 -25.07
C ASP A 116 0.21 -6.60 -23.87
N GLY A 117 -0.55 -7.53 -23.28
CA GLY A 117 -0.06 -8.38 -22.19
C GLY A 117 0.04 -7.64 -20.86
N GLY A 118 -0.86 -6.69 -20.62
CA GLY A 118 -1.00 -5.99 -19.35
C GLY A 118 -0.16 -4.73 -19.21
N VAL A 119 0.48 -4.26 -20.28
CA VAL A 119 1.28 -3.02 -20.28
C VAL A 119 0.37 -1.79 -20.28
N THR A 120 -0.67 -1.78 -21.13
CA THR A 120 -1.69 -0.73 -21.16
C THR A 120 -3.09 -1.30 -20.99
N TRP A 121 -3.98 -0.52 -20.37
CA TRP A 121 -5.32 -0.96 -19.99
C TRP A 121 -6.40 0.07 -20.36
N SER A 122 -7.52 -0.43 -20.88
CA SER A 122 -8.67 0.40 -21.27
C SER A 122 -9.98 -0.18 -20.77
N GLN A 123 -10.80 0.66 -20.14
CA GLN A 123 -12.17 0.29 -19.76
C GLN A 123 -12.98 -0.09 -21.00
N LEU A 124 -13.78 -1.16 -20.91
CA LEU A 124 -14.65 -1.59 -22.01
C LEU A 124 -15.78 -0.57 -22.18
N GLY A 125 -16.01 -0.12 -23.42
CA GLY A 125 -17.11 0.81 -23.71
C GLY A 125 -18.51 0.21 -23.55
N ALA A 126 -18.62 -1.10 -23.34
CA ALA A 126 -19.89 -1.83 -23.21
C ALA A 126 -20.00 -2.48 -21.82
N ASP A 127 -19.81 -1.71 -20.75
CA ASP A 127 -20.06 -2.19 -19.39
C ASP A 127 -21.57 -2.40 -19.14
N PRO A 128 -22.05 -3.64 -18.91
CA PRO A 128 -23.45 -3.90 -18.64
C PRO A 128 -23.88 -3.57 -17.21
N THR A 129 -22.93 -3.39 -16.27
CA THR A 129 -23.24 -3.24 -14.83
C THR A 129 -23.39 -1.77 -14.43
N GLY A 130 -22.87 -0.83 -15.24
CA GLY A 130 -22.90 0.60 -14.93
C GLY A 130 -21.90 1.00 -13.84
N GLY A 131 -20.77 0.30 -13.74
CA GLY A 131 -19.72 0.55 -12.75
C GLY A 131 -19.87 -0.22 -11.44
N GLU A 132 -20.72 -1.24 -11.40
CA GLU A 132 -21.00 -2.07 -10.22
C GLU A 132 -20.67 -3.55 -10.48
N ALA A 133 -19.59 -3.83 -11.22
CA ALA A 133 -19.17 -5.20 -11.47
C ALA A 133 -18.61 -5.88 -10.20
N TYR A 134 -19.05 -7.09 -9.93
CA TYR A 134 -18.61 -7.90 -8.79
C TYR A 134 -17.57 -8.96 -9.17
N THR A 135 -17.64 -9.50 -10.38
CA THR A 135 -16.73 -10.55 -10.86
C THR A 135 -16.57 -10.46 -12.38
N LEU A 136 -15.38 -10.74 -12.87
CA LEU A 136 -15.09 -10.94 -14.29
C LEU A 136 -14.28 -12.23 -14.44
N GLN A 137 -14.65 -13.11 -15.35
CA GLN A 137 -13.77 -14.22 -15.76
C GLN A 137 -13.81 -14.43 -17.27
N ALA A 138 -12.67 -14.81 -17.84
CA ALA A 138 -12.50 -15.06 -19.26
C ALA A 138 -12.18 -16.53 -19.53
N ASP A 139 -12.47 -16.98 -20.75
CA ASP A 139 -12.11 -18.30 -21.20
C ASP A 139 -10.64 -18.36 -21.61
N VAL A 140 -9.81 -19.01 -20.80
CA VAL A 140 -8.37 -19.19 -21.12
C VAL A 140 -8.09 -19.82 -22.49
N THR A 141 -9.06 -20.54 -23.08
CA THR A 141 -8.87 -21.24 -24.35
C THR A 141 -9.35 -20.43 -25.56
N ARG A 142 -9.93 -19.23 -25.35
CA ARG A 142 -10.54 -18.43 -26.42
C ARG A 142 -10.46 -16.92 -26.13
N THR A 143 -10.44 -16.11 -27.18
CA THR A 143 -10.36 -14.64 -27.03
C THR A 143 -11.73 -13.95 -27.03
N ASP A 144 -12.80 -14.69 -27.32
CA ASP A 144 -14.13 -14.12 -27.52
C ASP A 144 -15.12 -14.36 -26.38
N ARG A 145 -14.79 -15.19 -25.39
CA ARG A 145 -15.71 -15.57 -24.30
C ARG A 145 -15.24 -15.06 -22.94
N LEU A 146 -16.14 -14.35 -22.28
CA LEU A 146 -15.98 -13.86 -20.91
C LEU A 146 -17.35 -13.54 -20.33
N PHE A 147 -17.44 -13.47 -19.00
CA PHE A 147 -18.61 -12.96 -18.32
C PHE A 147 -18.26 -11.88 -17.32
N VAL A 148 -19.26 -11.07 -17.00
CA VAL A 148 -19.25 -10.09 -15.91
C VAL A 148 -20.54 -10.28 -15.12
N SER A 149 -20.49 -10.09 -13.79
CA SER A 149 -21.67 -10.06 -12.95
C SER A 149 -21.85 -8.72 -12.24
N ASP A 150 -23.10 -8.33 -12.04
CA ASP A 150 -23.49 -7.31 -11.03
C ASP A 150 -24.13 -8.01 -9.81
N TYR A 151 -24.77 -7.25 -8.92
CA TYR A 151 -25.46 -7.82 -7.75
C TYR A 151 -26.51 -8.90 -8.11
N SER A 152 -27.18 -8.80 -9.25
CA SER A 152 -28.34 -9.62 -9.62
C SER A 152 -28.16 -10.48 -10.89
N ASN A 153 -27.23 -10.14 -11.77
CA ASN A 153 -27.21 -10.61 -13.14
C ASN A 153 -25.86 -11.20 -13.52
N LEU A 154 -25.89 -12.23 -14.36
CA LEU A 154 -24.74 -12.70 -15.12
C LEU A 154 -24.90 -12.25 -16.58
N TYR A 155 -23.90 -11.54 -17.08
CA TYR A 155 -23.82 -11.14 -18.48
C TYR A 155 -22.70 -11.89 -19.17
N PHE A 156 -22.95 -12.41 -20.37
CA PHE A 156 -21.98 -13.26 -21.07
C PHE A 156 -21.67 -12.74 -22.46
N SER A 157 -20.40 -12.41 -22.71
CA SER A 157 -19.92 -12.00 -24.02
C SER A 157 -19.40 -13.19 -24.81
N ARG A 158 -19.72 -13.21 -26.11
CA ARG A 158 -19.21 -14.16 -27.12
C ARG A 158 -18.47 -13.42 -28.24
N ASN A 159 -18.02 -12.19 -27.97
CA ASN A 159 -17.35 -11.32 -28.91
C ASN A 159 -16.29 -10.42 -28.25
N GLY A 160 -15.57 -10.97 -27.26
CA GLY A 160 -14.41 -10.32 -26.66
C GLY A 160 -14.73 -9.03 -25.93
N GLY A 161 -15.92 -8.95 -25.33
CA GLY A 161 -16.36 -7.82 -24.50
C GLY A 161 -17.02 -6.69 -25.28
N THR A 162 -17.34 -6.90 -26.56
CA THR A 162 -18.02 -5.89 -27.38
C THR A 162 -19.50 -5.74 -27.00
N SER A 163 -20.14 -6.82 -26.53
CA SER A 163 -21.52 -6.80 -26.02
C SER A 163 -21.73 -7.88 -24.97
N PHE A 164 -22.62 -7.60 -24.02
CA PHE A 164 -22.90 -8.43 -22.85
C PHE A 164 -24.41 -8.65 -22.66
N PRO A 165 -25.04 -9.59 -23.40
CA PRO A 165 -26.40 -10.00 -23.11
C PRO A 165 -26.50 -10.60 -21.70
N THR A 166 -27.57 -10.25 -20.97
CA THR A 166 -27.94 -10.94 -19.74
C THR A 166 -28.33 -12.37 -20.06
N VAL A 167 -27.70 -13.33 -19.40
CA VAL A 167 -27.95 -14.77 -19.61
C VAL A 167 -28.54 -15.46 -18.38
N PHE A 168 -28.46 -14.81 -17.21
CA PHE A 168 -29.08 -15.28 -15.98
C PHE A 168 -29.36 -14.09 -15.05
N THR A 169 -30.49 -14.14 -14.33
CA THR A 169 -30.85 -13.17 -13.29
C THR A 169 -31.28 -13.94 -12.06
N THR A 170 -30.70 -13.63 -10.91
CA THR A 170 -31.06 -14.24 -9.63
C THR A 170 -32.38 -13.68 -9.09
N GLY A 171 -33.14 -14.53 -8.40
CA GLY A 171 -34.23 -14.10 -7.51
C GLY A 171 -33.85 -14.08 -6.03
N ASP A 172 -32.60 -14.41 -5.70
CA ASP A 172 -32.08 -14.46 -4.33
C ASP A 172 -31.82 -13.04 -3.80
N GLY A 173 -32.35 -12.74 -2.61
CA GLY A 173 -32.19 -11.43 -1.97
C GLY A 173 -30.75 -11.13 -1.55
N ALA A 174 -29.91 -12.15 -1.38
CA ALA A 174 -28.49 -12.01 -1.09
C ALA A 174 -27.63 -11.66 -2.32
N GLY A 175 -28.24 -11.57 -3.51
CA GLY A 175 -27.56 -11.33 -4.77
C GLY A 175 -26.95 -12.60 -5.37
N LEU A 176 -26.31 -12.44 -6.53
CA LEU A 176 -25.64 -13.50 -7.28
C LEU A 176 -24.15 -13.55 -6.90
N HIS A 177 -23.77 -14.55 -6.12
CA HIS A 177 -22.35 -14.83 -5.87
C HIS A 177 -21.80 -15.79 -6.93
N ILE A 178 -20.61 -15.48 -7.45
CA ILE A 178 -19.86 -16.34 -8.37
C ILE A 178 -18.62 -16.87 -7.66
N GLY A 179 -18.56 -18.18 -7.38
CA GLY A 179 -17.45 -18.82 -6.68
C GLY A 179 -16.31 -19.30 -7.59
N GLY A 180 -16.53 -19.28 -8.90
CA GLY A 180 -15.58 -19.72 -9.93
C GLY A 180 -16.28 -20.30 -11.16
N SER A 181 -15.50 -20.59 -12.22
CA SER A 181 -16.03 -21.17 -13.45
C SER A 181 -15.07 -22.18 -14.09
N PHE A 182 -15.59 -22.95 -15.04
CA PHE A 182 -14.80 -23.84 -15.88
C PHE A 182 -15.36 -23.86 -17.31
N PHE A 183 -14.50 -23.47 -18.26
CA PHE A 183 -14.81 -23.47 -19.69
C PHE A 183 -14.29 -24.76 -20.34
N ASP A 184 -15.20 -25.58 -20.83
CA ASP A 184 -14.92 -26.91 -21.38
C ASP A 184 -15.53 -27.08 -22.76
N GLY A 185 -14.89 -26.45 -23.75
CA GLY A 185 -15.44 -26.34 -25.10
C GLY A 185 -16.76 -25.58 -25.08
N GLU A 186 -17.83 -26.16 -25.62
CA GLU A 186 -19.18 -25.56 -25.61
C GLU A 186 -19.88 -25.67 -24.24
N THR A 187 -19.36 -26.51 -23.35
CA THR A 187 -19.92 -26.67 -22.00
C THR A 187 -19.23 -25.69 -21.06
N ILE A 188 -20.02 -24.93 -20.30
CA ILE A 188 -19.51 -23.93 -19.35
C ILE A 188 -20.21 -24.15 -18.03
N TYR A 189 -19.42 -24.29 -16.96
CA TYR A 189 -19.89 -24.44 -15.59
C TYR A 189 -19.54 -23.16 -14.83
N VAL A 190 -20.51 -22.59 -14.12
CA VAL A 190 -20.29 -21.44 -13.23
C VAL A 190 -20.88 -21.79 -11.87
N GLY A 191 -20.03 -21.92 -10.84
CA GLY A 191 -20.48 -22.21 -9.49
C GLY A 191 -21.02 -20.96 -8.81
N THR A 192 -22.26 -21.02 -8.31
CA THR A 192 -22.94 -19.89 -7.68
C THR A 192 -23.62 -20.29 -6.38
N ASN A 193 -24.05 -19.32 -5.58
CA ASN A 193 -24.86 -19.55 -4.37
C ASN A 193 -26.21 -20.24 -4.63
N GLN A 194 -26.62 -20.40 -5.89
CA GLN A 194 -27.81 -21.14 -6.32
C GLN A 194 -27.51 -22.55 -6.88
N GLY A 195 -26.24 -22.96 -6.91
CA GLY A 195 -25.78 -24.19 -7.54
C GLY A 195 -24.92 -23.90 -8.76
N VAL A 196 -24.78 -24.87 -9.67
CA VAL A 196 -23.97 -24.69 -10.87
C VAL A 196 -24.85 -24.18 -12.01
N LEU A 197 -24.58 -22.97 -12.52
CA LEU A 197 -25.13 -22.53 -13.80
C LEU A 197 -24.39 -23.27 -14.93
N LEU A 198 -25.16 -23.96 -15.76
CA LEU A 198 -24.66 -24.77 -16.86
C LEU A 198 -25.09 -24.18 -18.20
N SER A 199 -24.12 -24.00 -19.09
CA SER A 199 -24.36 -23.83 -20.52
C SER A 199 -23.81 -25.02 -21.27
N THR A 200 -24.54 -25.48 -22.30
CA THR A 200 -24.10 -26.55 -23.23
C THR A 200 -24.05 -26.06 -24.68
N ASN A 201 -24.20 -24.76 -24.89
CA ASN A 201 -24.28 -24.13 -26.21
C ASN A 201 -23.30 -22.95 -26.36
N GLY A 202 -22.19 -22.97 -25.62
CA GLY A 202 -21.15 -21.95 -25.71
C GLY A 202 -21.55 -20.62 -25.08
N GLY A 203 -22.42 -20.65 -24.07
CA GLY A 203 -22.83 -19.48 -23.31
C GLY A 203 -23.98 -18.67 -23.91
N GLN A 204 -24.77 -19.22 -24.83
CA GLN A 204 -25.97 -18.51 -25.33
C GLN A 204 -27.09 -18.49 -24.27
N THR A 205 -27.20 -19.57 -23.50
CA THR A 205 -28.16 -19.70 -22.40
C THR A 205 -27.50 -20.43 -21.24
N PHE A 206 -27.87 -20.05 -20.03
CA PHE A 206 -27.48 -20.72 -18.79
C PHE A 206 -28.73 -21.13 -18.01
N ALA A 207 -28.64 -22.25 -17.30
CA ALA A 207 -29.67 -22.69 -16.37
C ALA A 207 -29.00 -23.34 -15.15
N VAL A 208 -29.66 -23.27 -13.98
CA VAL A 208 -29.20 -24.00 -12.79
C VAL A 208 -29.29 -25.50 -13.08
N ALA A 209 -28.15 -26.19 -13.01
CA ALA A 209 -28.06 -27.63 -13.19
C ALA A 209 -28.78 -28.35 -12.03
N GLY A 210 -29.49 -29.43 -12.35
CA GLY A 210 -30.24 -30.25 -11.39
C GLY A 210 -29.36 -31.14 -10.49
N TYR A 211 -28.22 -30.63 -10.03
CA TYR A 211 -27.37 -31.33 -9.07
C TYR A 211 -27.95 -31.23 -7.67
N THR A 212 -27.91 -32.34 -6.92
CA THR A 212 -28.41 -32.45 -5.54
C THR A 212 -27.28 -32.86 -4.60
N GLY A 213 -27.54 -33.02 -3.30
CA GLY A 213 -26.55 -33.50 -2.33
C GLY A 213 -25.94 -32.43 -1.43
N ILE A 214 -25.94 -31.16 -1.86
CA ILE A 214 -25.66 -30.02 -0.98
C ILE A 214 -26.94 -29.70 -0.18
N PRO A 215 -26.88 -29.64 1.16
CA PRO A 215 -28.01 -29.24 2.00
C PRO A 215 -28.56 -27.85 1.67
N ALA A 216 -29.87 -27.64 1.84
CA ALA A 216 -30.53 -26.39 1.48
C ALA A 216 -30.08 -25.17 2.34
N ASP A 217 -29.56 -25.42 3.53
CA ASP A 217 -28.98 -24.44 4.44
C ASP A 217 -27.51 -24.11 4.13
N GLN A 218 -26.96 -24.62 3.02
CA GLN A 218 -25.61 -24.32 2.52
C GLN A 218 -25.68 -23.68 1.13
N ALA A 219 -24.62 -22.95 0.77
CA ALA A 219 -24.46 -22.36 -0.56
C ALA A 219 -22.98 -22.40 -0.99
N ILE A 220 -22.75 -22.56 -2.30
CA ILE A 220 -21.39 -22.59 -2.87
C ILE A 220 -20.77 -21.20 -2.74
N VAL A 221 -19.59 -21.13 -2.12
CA VAL A 221 -18.78 -19.91 -2.02
C VAL A 221 -17.56 -19.94 -2.95
N SER A 222 -17.01 -21.13 -3.21
CA SER A 222 -15.90 -21.30 -4.14
C SER A 222 -16.08 -22.57 -4.97
N PHE A 223 -15.69 -22.52 -6.24
CA PHE A 223 -15.89 -23.58 -7.22
C PHE A 223 -14.66 -23.73 -8.12
N ALA A 224 -14.26 -24.97 -8.36
CA ALA A 224 -13.22 -25.29 -9.34
C ALA A 224 -13.55 -26.62 -10.03
N ALA A 225 -13.08 -26.77 -11.27
CA ALA A 225 -13.24 -28.01 -12.02
C ALA A 225 -12.07 -28.25 -12.97
N ALA A 226 -11.86 -29.52 -13.31
CA ALA A 226 -10.85 -29.95 -14.27
C ALA A 226 -11.39 -31.06 -15.15
N ARG A 227 -10.73 -31.24 -16.30
CA ARG A 227 -10.96 -32.34 -17.21
C ARG A 227 -9.68 -33.15 -17.37
N GLU A 228 -9.79 -34.45 -17.13
CA GLU A 228 -8.76 -35.42 -17.51
C GLU A 228 -9.41 -36.50 -18.37
N ALA A 229 -8.89 -36.66 -19.58
CA ALA A 229 -9.51 -37.47 -20.62
C ALA A 229 -11.01 -37.14 -20.78
N SER A 230 -11.90 -38.13 -20.65
CA SER A 230 -13.34 -37.92 -20.79
C SER A 230 -14.04 -37.43 -19.52
N GLN A 231 -13.39 -37.50 -18.36
CA GLN A 231 -14.00 -37.20 -17.07
C GLN A 231 -13.84 -35.71 -16.74
N VAL A 232 -14.93 -35.08 -16.30
CA VAL A 232 -14.89 -33.77 -15.63
C VAL A 232 -15.17 -34.00 -14.16
N ARG A 233 -14.33 -33.44 -13.30
CA ARG A 233 -14.54 -33.42 -11.86
C ARG A 233 -14.68 -31.98 -11.39
N MET A 234 -15.64 -31.75 -10.51
CA MET A 234 -15.90 -30.47 -9.88
C MET A 234 -15.71 -30.60 -8.37
N PHE A 235 -15.13 -29.57 -7.77
CA PHE A 235 -15.12 -29.35 -6.34
C PHE A 235 -15.81 -28.03 -5.99
N CYS A 236 -16.42 -27.97 -4.82
CA CYS A 236 -16.85 -26.71 -4.25
C CYS A 236 -16.64 -26.67 -2.74
N VAL A 237 -16.43 -25.46 -2.24
CA VAL A 237 -16.53 -25.11 -0.82
C VAL A 237 -17.88 -24.46 -0.61
N THR A 238 -18.54 -24.79 0.50
CA THR A 238 -19.81 -24.17 0.89
C THR A 238 -19.71 -23.52 2.26
N LEU A 239 -20.35 -22.37 2.41
CA LEU A 239 -20.67 -21.79 3.72
C LEU A 239 -22.14 -22.07 4.07
N ALA A 240 -22.55 -21.73 5.29
CA ALA A 240 -23.96 -21.58 5.62
C ALA A 240 -24.61 -20.57 4.67
N ARG A 241 -25.84 -20.84 4.23
CA ARG A 241 -26.52 -20.05 3.20
C ARG A 241 -26.66 -18.57 3.56
N GLY A 242 -26.78 -18.25 4.85
CA GLY A 242 -26.88 -16.87 5.34
C GLY A 242 -25.60 -16.05 5.16
N ASP A 243 -24.46 -16.73 4.98
CA ASP A 243 -23.13 -16.12 4.93
C ASP A 243 -22.61 -16.01 3.49
N VAL A 244 -23.42 -16.37 2.48
CA VAL A 244 -23.05 -16.25 1.06
C VAL A 244 -23.92 -15.19 0.38
N TYR A 245 -23.30 -14.06 0.04
CA TYR A 245 -23.90 -12.92 -0.64
C TYR A 245 -23.00 -12.46 -1.81
N ALA A 246 -23.55 -11.66 -2.72
CA ALA A 246 -22.77 -11.10 -3.83
C ALA A 246 -21.56 -10.32 -3.31
N GLY A 247 -20.36 -10.73 -3.72
CA GLY A 247 -19.10 -10.09 -3.31
C GLY A 247 -18.53 -10.55 -1.97
N VAL A 248 -19.06 -11.62 -1.38
CA VAL A 248 -18.43 -12.26 -0.21
C VAL A 248 -16.97 -12.63 -0.54
N ALA A 249 -16.08 -12.38 0.40
CA ALA A 249 -14.63 -12.53 0.25
C ALA A 249 -14.03 -13.44 1.33
N GLY A 250 -12.75 -13.81 1.18
CA GLY A 250 -12.09 -14.81 2.02
C GLY A 250 -11.99 -14.44 3.50
N ASP A 251 -12.11 -13.16 3.84
CA ASP A 251 -12.24 -12.68 5.22
C ASP A 251 -13.47 -13.24 5.95
N ASP A 252 -14.53 -13.59 5.22
CA ASP A 252 -15.82 -14.07 5.75
C ASP A 252 -15.94 -15.61 5.71
N HIS A 253 -14.90 -16.30 6.19
CA HIS A 253 -14.79 -17.77 6.11
C HIS A 253 -15.45 -18.53 7.28
N TRP A 254 -15.83 -17.83 8.36
CA TRP A 254 -16.35 -18.44 9.59
C TRP A 254 -17.62 -19.28 9.39
N GLY A 255 -18.36 -19.01 8.32
CA GLY A 255 -19.54 -19.79 7.91
C GLY A 255 -19.21 -21.15 7.29
N TYR A 256 -17.94 -21.59 7.24
CA TYR A 256 -17.53 -22.82 6.56
C TYR A 256 -18.36 -24.04 6.99
N ALA A 257 -18.99 -24.69 6.01
CA ALA A 257 -19.87 -25.81 6.23
C ALA A 257 -19.30 -27.14 5.71
N SER A 258 -18.79 -27.17 4.48
CA SER A 258 -18.25 -28.40 3.89
C SER A 258 -17.47 -28.18 2.60
N VAL A 259 -16.83 -29.26 2.15
CA VAL A 259 -16.24 -29.40 0.81
C VAL A 259 -16.94 -30.55 0.10
N TYR A 260 -17.36 -30.35 -1.14
CA TYR A 260 -18.03 -31.36 -1.95
C TYR A 260 -17.29 -31.65 -3.25
N ARG A 261 -17.51 -32.86 -3.77
CA ARG A 261 -17.05 -33.32 -5.07
C ARG A 261 -18.21 -33.82 -5.91
N LEU A 262 -18.16 -33.56 -7.22
CA LEU A 262 -19.04 -34.18 -8.21
C LEU A 262 -18.24 -34.59 -9.45
N ASP A 263 -18.39 -35.85 -9.86
CA ASP A 263 -17.91 -36.36 -11.14
C ASP A 263 -19.04 -36.26 -12.17
N VAL A 264 -18.83 -35.51 -13.25
CA VAL A 264 -19.84 -35.33 -14.31
C VAL A 264 -20.21 -36.70 -14.88
N GLY A 265 -21.51 -37.00 -14.85
CA GLY A 265 -22.07 -38.35 -15.00
C GLY A 265 -22.90 -38.76 -13.77
N SER A 266 -22.51 -38.25 -12.59
CA SER A 266 -23.35 -38.21 -11.38
C SER A 266 -24.24 -36.95 -11.38
N THR A 267 -25.32 -36.99 -10.61
CA THR A 267 -26.17 -35.82 -10.30
C THR A 267 -26.15 -35.45 -8.81
N VAL A 268 -25.29 -36.08 -8.02
CA VAL A 268 -25.25 -35.92 -6.56
C VAL A 268 -23.84 -35.51 -6.13
N TRP A 269 -23.75 -34.35 -5.48
CA TRP A 269 -22.58 -33.89 -4.75
C TRP A 269 -22.33 -34.78 -3.53
N SER A 270 -21.08 -35.19 -3.35
CA SER A 270 -20.67 -36.00 -2.20
C SER A 270 -19.73 -35.19 -1.30
N PRO A 271 -19.96 -35.15 0.02
CA PRO A 271 -19.05 -34.47 0.94
C PRO A 271 -17.70 -35.21 0.98
N VAL A 272 -16.61 -34.44 0.96
CA VAL A 272 -15.24 -34.92 0.86
C VAL A 272 -14.35 -34.15 1.83
N THR A 273 -14.58 -34.31 3.13
CA THR A 273 -13.91 -33.53 4.19
C THR A 273 -12.86 -34.34 4.97
N THR A 274 -12.61 -35.59 4.58
CA THR A 274 -11.62 -36.44 5.27
C THR A 274 -10.23 -35.82 5.19
N GLY A 275 -9.59 -35.64 6.34
CA GLY A 275 -8.25 -35.06 6.46
C GLY A 275 -8.22 -33.55 6.73
N ILE A 276 -9.37 -32.84 6.62
CA ILE A 276 -9.49 -31.44 7.06
C ILE A 276 -9.60 -31.41 8.59
N ILE A 277 -8.78 -30.59 9.24
CA ILE A 277 -8.73 -30.47 10.71
C ILE A 277 -9.98 -29.75 11.22
N ALA A 278 -10.47 -30.13 12.40
CA ALA A 278 -11.58 -29.43 13.05
C ALA A 278 -11.11 -28.05 13.56
N GLY A 279 -11.87 -26.99 13.27
CA GLY A 279 -11.49 -25.60 13.55
C GLY A 279 -10.81 -24.90 12.37
N ASP A 280 -10.54 -25.63 11.28
CA ASP A 280 -10.10 -25.05 10.02
C ASP A 280 -11.29 -24.72 9.12
N HIS A 281 -11.22 -23.58 8.47
CA HIS A 281 -12.30 -22.98 7.69
C HIS A 281 -11.85 -22.68 6.25
N PRO A 282 -11.82 -23.69 5.37
CA PRO A 282 -11.62 -23.47 3.94
C PRO A 282 -12.63 -22.49 3.36
N PHE A 283 -12.14 -21.60 2.49
CA PHE A 283 -12.96 -20.70 1.69
C PHE A 283 -12.76 -20.95 0.20
N PHE A 284 -11.51 -21.07 -0.24
CA PHE A 284 -11.14 -21.23 -1.64
C PHE A 284 -10.98 -22.71 -2.00
N VAL A 285 -11.37 -23.05 -3.24
CA VAL A 285 -10.90 -24.25 -3.93
C VAL A 285 -10.34 -23.88 -5.31
N ARG A 286 -9.18 -24.44 -5.66
CA ARG A 286 -8.49 -24.25 -6.94
C ARG A 286 -7.84 -25.54 -7.40
N MET A 287 -7.68 -25.70 -8.72
CA MET A 287 -7.01 -26.85 -9.33
C MET A 287 -6.54 -26.50 -10.75
N ALA A 288 -5.48 -27.17 -11.21
CA ALA A 288 -5.07 -27.11 -12.61
C ALA A 288 -6.13 -27.77 -13.51
N ARG A 289 -6.33 -27.23 -14.71
CA ARG A 289 -7.47 -27.58 -15.58
C ARG A 289 -7.43 -28.99 -16.15
N SER A 290 -6.25 -29.61 -16.15
CA SER A 290 -5.99 -30.90 -16.79
C SER A 290 -5.80 -32.07 -15.82
N GLU A 291 -5.92 -31.85 -14.50
CA GLU A 291 -5.71 -32.87 -13.48
C GLU A 291 -6.91 -32.99 -12.53
N ILE A 292 -7.66 -34.08 -12.63
CA ILE A 292 -8.86 -34.27 -11.79
C ILE A 292 -8.55 -34.80 -10.39
N ASP A 293 -7.36 -35.36 -10.15
CA ASP A 293 -7.02 -35.93 -8.85
C ASP A 293 -6.34 -34.93 -7.91
N THR A 294 -5.74 -33.86 -8.46
CA THR A 294 -5.07 -32.80 -7.70
C THR A 294 -5.99 -31.60 -7.52
N ALA A 295 -6.26 -31.20 -6.28
CA ALA A 295 -6.95 -29.95 -5.96
C ALA A 295 -6.43 -29.38 -4.63
N TYR A 296 -6.68 -28.10 -4.42
CA TYR A 296 -6.22 -27.37 -3.24
C TYR A 296 -7.35 -26.60 -2.59
N LEU A 297 -7.29 -26.49 -1.26
CA LEU A 297 -8.14 -25.62 -0.46
C LEU A 297 -7.29 -24.58 0.25
N ALA A 298 -7.81 -23.37 0.42
CA ALA A 298 -7.19 -22.34 1.25
C ALA A 298 -8.23 -21.57 2.06
N GLY A 299 -7.83 -20.98 3.19
CA GLY A 299 -8.74 -20.30 4.12
C GLY A 299 -8.05 -19.84 5.40
N GLY A 300 -8.80 -19.86 6.50
CA GLY A 300 -8.33 -19.53 7.85
C GLY A 300 -8.57 -20.65 8.87
N SER A 301 -8.19 -20.42 10.12
CA SER A 301 -8.44 -21.33 11.24
C SER A 301 -8.84 -20.58 12.51
N ASP A 302 -9.37 -21.31 13.49
CA ASP A 302 -9.67 -20.78 14.84
C ASP A 302 -8.44 -20.17 15.54
N ASP A 303 -7.23 -20.56 15.15
CA ASP A 303 -5.97 -20.03 15.68
C ASP A 303 -5.56 -18.69 15.01
N GLY A 304 -6.32 -18.20 14.03
CA GLY A 304 -6.01 -16.99 13.29
C GLY A 304 -4.75 -17.13 12.43
N VAL A 305 -4.61 -18.25 11.73
CA VAL A 305 -3.50 -18.49 10.78
C VAL A 305 -4.01 -19.00 9.43
N PRO A 306 -3.33 -18.69 8.31
CA PRO A 306 -3.73 -19.17 7.00
C PRO A 306 -3.53 -20.70 6.92
N ILE A 307 -4.41 -21.34 6.16
CA ILE A 307 -4.34 -22.79 5.90
C ILE A 307 -4.30 -23.06 4.41
N VAL A 308 -3.55 -24.10 4.01
CA VAL A 308 -3.58 -24.65 2.65
C VAL A 308 -3.60 -26.17 2.72
N TYR A 309 -4.58 -26.79 2.07
CA TYR A 309 -4.71 -28.24 1.95
C TYR A 309 -4.54 -28.68 0.51
N ARG A 310 -4.07 -29.92 0.32
CA ARG A 310 -3.96 -30.59 -0.98
C ARG A 310 -4.63 -31.95 -0.95
N THR A 311 -5.23 -32.33 -2.07
CA THR A 311 -5.57 -33.71 -2.39
C THR A 311 -4.83 -34.14 -3.66
N THR A 312 -4.53 -35.44 -3.78
CA THR A 312 -3.96 -36.06 -4.99
C THR A 312 -4.72 -37.35 -5.36
N ASN A 313 -5.91 -37.53 -4.79
CA ASN A 313 -6.76 -38.70 -5.00
C ASN A 313 -8.21 -38.27 -5.22
N GLY A 314 -8.38 -37.08 -5.79
CA GLY A 314 -9.70 -36.55 -6.12
C GLY A 314 -10.53 -36.24 -4.88
N GLY A 315 -9.95 -35.76 -3.79
CA GLY A 315 -10.66 -35.36 -2.57
C GLY A 315 -11.04 -36.50 -1.63
N THR A 316 -10.62 -37.74 -1.90
CA THR A 316 -10.83 -38.83 -0.94
C THR A 316 -10.10 -38.57 0.38
N ASN A 317 -8.95 -37.88 0.34
CA ASN A 317 -8.28 -37.35 1.52
C ASN A 317 -7.63 -36.00 1.21
N TRP A 318 -7.69 -35.09 2.17
CA TRP A 318 -6.97 -33.81 2.18
C TRP A 318 -5.79 -33.88 3.16
N THR A 319 -4.71 -33.17 2.83
CA THR A 319 -3.52 -33.07 3.69
C THR A 319 -3.10 -31.62 3.75
N GLN A 320 -2.93 -31.08 4.96
CA GLN A 320 -2.41 -29.73 5.14
C GLN A 320 -0.98 -29.66 4.61
N THR A 321 -0.70 -28.65 3.79
CA THR A 321 0.58 -28.44 3.11
C THR A 321 1.30 -27.19 3.58
N LEU A 322 0.58 -26.16 4.04
CA LEU A 322 1.20 -25.02 4.71
C LEU A 322 1.37 -25.35 6.20
N VAL A 323 2.64 -25.43 6.64
CA VAL A 323 3.00 -25.55 8.05
C VAL A 323 3.73 -24.27 8.45
N THR A 324 3.02 -23.38 9.14
CA THR A 324 3.44 -21.99 9.43
C THR A 324 4.69 -21.87 10.32
N ASN A 325 5.10 -22.94 11.01
CA ASN A 325 6.37 -23.03 11.75
C ASN A 325 7.33 -24.09 11.17
N GLY A 326 7.04 -24.58 9.96
CA GLY A 326 7.66 -25.75 9.36
C GLY A 326 8.25 -25.45 8.00
N ASN A 327 7.47 -25.56 6.95
CA ASN A 327 7.99 -25.65 5.59
C ASN A 327 7.97 -24.34 4.78
N ILE A 328 7.91 -23.19 5.47
CA ILE A 328 7.88 -21.87 4.83
C ILE A 328 9.14 -21.05 5.13
N ALA A 329 9.80 -20.55 4.08
CA ALA A 329 10.83 -19.51 4.19
C ALA A 329 10.14 -18.15 4.36
N THR A 330 10.36 -17.49 5.50
CA THR A 330 9.59 -16.30 5.90
C THR A 330 10.35 -14.99 5.66
N GLY A 331 9.62 -13.88 5.61
CA GLY A 331 10.18 -12.53 5.70
C GLY A 331 10.14 -12.06 7.16
N TRP A 332 9.74 -10.82 7.40
CA TRP A 332 9.57 -10.26 8.75
C TRP A 332 8.32 -10.74 9.48
N CYS A 333 7.39 -11.40 8.80
CA CYS A 333 6.24 -12.06 9.39
C CYS A 333 6.41 -13.58 9.42
N GLY A 334 6.19 -14.20 10.58
CA GLY A 334 6.16 -15.65 10.73
C GLY A 334 6.14 -16.11 12.19
N HIS A 335 6.30 -17.41 12.44
CA HIS A 335 6.20 -17.96 13.79
C HIS A 335 7.25 -17.33 14.73
N GLN A 336 6.79 -16.60 15.76
CA GLN A 336 7.61 -15.84 16.72
C GLN A 336 8.39 -14.64 16.14
N GLY A 337 8.14 -14.24 14.89
CA GLY A 337 8.77 -13.07 14.29
C GLY A 337 8.30 -11.74 14.90
N ASP A 338 8.88 -10.63 14.42
CA ASP A 338 8.45 -9.29 14.83
C ASP A 338 6.95 -9.07 14.61
N ARG A 339 6.42 -9.72 13.56
CA ARG A 339 4.99 -10.00 13.40
C ARG A 339 4.75 -11.51 13.33
N GLY A 340 3.84 -11.98 14.16
CA GLY A 340 3.37 -13.37 14.14
C GLY A 340 2.38 -13.62 13.00
N TRP A 341 2.04 -14.88 12.76
CA TRP A 341 1.00 -15.25 11.79
C TRP A 341 -0.37 -14.66 12.08
N GLY A 342 -0.65 -14.25 13.33
CA GLY A 342 -1.84 -13.46 13.65
C GLY A 342 -1.83 -12.02 13.08
N TYR A 343 -0.81 -11.61 12.34
CA TYR A 343 -0.85 -10.40 11.50
C TYR A 343 -1.29 -10.72 10.06
N ALA A 344 -0.85 -11.86 9.52
CA ALA A 344 -1.29 -12.37 8.21
C ALA A 344 -2.72 -12.93 8.28
N GLU A 345 -3.07 -13.52 9.43
CA GLU A 345 -4.33 -14.15 9.83
C GLU A 345 -4.86 -15.22 8.89
N ILE A 346 -5.30 -14.87 7.68
CA ILE A 346 -6.17 -15.71 6.86
C ILE A 346 -5.94 -15.48 5.38
N THR A 347 -6.34 -16.45 4.56
CA THR A 347 -6.21 -16.32 3.10
C THR A 347 -7.28 -15.38 2.53
N PHE A 348 -6.85 -14.40 1.74
CA PHE A 348 -7.69 -13.41 1.04
C PHE A 348 -7.80 -13.67 -0.47
N GLY A 349 -6.80 -14.33 -1.05
CA GLY A 349 -6.81 -14.74 -2.44
C GLY A 349 -6.01 -16.02 -2.62
N PHE A 350 -6.40 -16.86 -3.56
CA PHE A 350 -5.74 -18.13 -3.81
C PHE A 350 -5.83 -18.53 -5.27
N ASP A 351 -4.71 -18.95 -5.84
CA ASP A 351 -4.63 -19.43 -7.21
C ASP A 351 -3.64 -20.59 -7.39
N VAL A 352 -3.92 -21.43 -8.39
CA VAL A 352 -3.10 -22.57 -8.82
C VAL A 352 -2.91 -22.43 -10.32
N ALA A 353 -1.68 -22.50 -10.81
CA ALA A 353 -1.39 -22.33 -12.22
C ALA A 353 -2.16 -23.35 -13.08
N ASP A 354 -2.84 -22.85 -14.12
CA ASP A 354 -3.73 -23.64 -15.00
C ASP A 354 -3.03 -24.86 -15.63
N ASN A 355 -1.73 -24.73 -15.88
CA ASN A 355 -0.88 -25.68 -16.61
C ASN A 355 0.14 -26.42 -15.73
N ASP A 356 0.24 -26.07 -14.44
CA ASP A 356 1.15 -26.72 -13.48
C ASP A 356 0.47 -26.83 -12.10
N PRO A 357 0.00 -28.03 -11.70
CA PRO A 357 -0.65 -28.22 -10.41
C PRO A 357 0.28 -27.99 -9.21
N ASN A 358 1.61 -27.89 -9.42
CA ASN A 358 2.57 -27.71 -8.34
C ASN A 358 2.87 -26.25 -8.04
N THR A 359 2.46 -25.34 -8.92
CA THR A 359 2.66 -23.90 -8.76
C THR A 359 1.38 -23.25 -8.24
N LEU A 360 1.47 -22.67 -7.05
CA LEU A 360 0.33 -22.06 -6.35
C LEU A 360 0.77 -20.87 -5.52
N ALA A 361 -0.16 -19.95 -5.29
CA ALA A 361 0.04 -18.75 -4.51
C ALA A 361 -1.18 -18.44 -3.65
N PHE A 362 -0.93 -17.94 -2.43
CA PHE A 362 -1.98 -17.37 -1.60
C PHE A 362 -1.57 -15.99 -1.09
N ALA A 363 -2.54 -15.10 -1.03
CA ALA A 363 -2.42 -13.76 -0.46
C ALA A 363 -3.17 -13.69 0.88
N ASP A 364 -2.73 -12.82 1.78
CA ASP A 364 -3.28 -12.64 3.13
C ASP A 364 -3.33 -11.14 3.53
N TYR A 365 -3.58 -10.84 4.80
CA TYR A 365 -3.67 -9.45 5.30
C TYR A 365 -2.41 -8.61 5.10
N GLY A 366 -1.26 -9.20 4.82
CA GLY A 366 -0.01 -8.45 4.63
C GLY A 366 0.83 -8.89 3.44
N PHE A 367 0.63 -10.10 2.91
CA PHE A 367 1.68 -10.81 2.17
C PHE A 367 1.14 -11.70 1.07
N ILE A 368 2.07 -12.06 0.17
CA ILE A 368 1.92 -13.08 -0.84
C ILE A 368 2.95 -14.19 -0.58
N HIS A 369 2.52 -15.44 -0.70
CA HIS A 369 3.36 -16.63 -0.51
C HIS A 369 3.17 -17.60 -1.66
N LEU A 370 4.25 -18.25 -2.08
CA LEU A 370 4.27 -19.14 -3.23
C LEU A 370 4.83 -20.52 -2.88
N SER A 371 4.37 -21.52 -3.63
CA SER A 371 4.95 -22.85 -3.72
C SER A 371 5.04 -23.27 -5.19
N THR A 372 6.08 -24.05 -5.52
CA THR A 372 6.33 -24.60 -6.87
C THR A 372 6.50 -26.13 -6.86
N ASP A 373 6.25 -26.75 -5.72
CA ASP A 373 6.40 -28.20 -5.48
C ASP A 373 5.12 -28.79 -4.85
N GLY A 374 3.98 -28.15 -5.13
CA GLY A 374 2.66 -28.58 -4.69
C GLY A 374 2.43 -28.41 -3.20
N GLY A 375 3.08 -27.43 -2.58
CA GLY A 375 2.97 -27.11 -1.15
C GLY A 375 3.92 -27.90 -0.26
N SER A 376 4.90 -28.60 -0.82
CA SER A 376 5.92 -29.30 -0.02
C SER A 376 6.84 -28.31 0.66
N THR A 377 7.20 -27.23 -0.04
CA THR A 377 7.87 -26.05 0.50
C THR A 377 7.15 -24.77 0.06
N TRP A 378 7.23 -23.76 0.91
CA TRP A 378 6.67 -22.44 0.70
C TRP A 378 7.74 -21.38 0.86
N ARG A 379 7.54 -20.25 0.21
CA ARG A 379 8.30 -19.03 0.48
C ARG A 379 7.41 -17.80 0.45
N GLN A 380 7.79 -16.83 1.25
CA GLN A 380 7.40 -15.45 1.08
C GLN A 380 7.80 -14.94 -0.33
N ALA A 381 7.06 -13.95 -0.85
CA ALA A 381 7.38 -13.28 -2.10
C ALA A 381 7.18 -11.76 -2.03
N TYR A 382 7.65 -11.15 -0.94
CA TYR A 382 7.61 -9.71 -0.69
C TYR A 382 8.94 -9.10 -0.22
N VAL A 383 9.90 -9.92 0.25
CA VAL A 383 11.30 -9.52 0.56
C VAL A 383 12.31 -10.22 -0.35
N ASP A 384 13.51 -9.64 -0.44
CA ASP A 384 14.64 -10.20 -1.16
C ASP A 384 15.01 -11.57 -0.58
N PRO A 385 15.06 -12.65 -1.39
CA PRO A 385 15.51 -13.97 -0.96
C PRO A 385 16.85 -13.98 -0.24
N ALA A 386 17.75 -13.02 -0.50
CA ALA A 386 19.02 -12.88 0.20
C ALA A 386 18.88 -12.43 1.67
N THR A 387 17.75 -11.80 2.01
CA THR A 387 17.39 -11.37 3.37
C THR A 387 16.29 -12.20 4.01
N ALA A 388 15.70 -13.14 3.26
CA ALA A 388 14.66 -14.04 3.75
C ALA A 388 15.21 -15.05 4.77
N ASN A 389 14.32 -15.54 5.62
CA ASN A 389 14.63 -16.54 6.63
C ASN A 389 14.42 -17.95 6.07
N PRO A 390 15.28 -18.92 6.43
CA PRO A 390 15.10 -20.30 6.01
C PRO A 390 13.85 -20.93 6.65
N ALA A 391 13.26 -21.90 5.94
CA ALA A 391 12.22 -22.74 6.49
C ALA A 391 12.74 -23.63 7.64
N GLY A 392 11.82 -24.08 8.49
CA GLY A 392 12.08 -25.08 9.55
C GLY A 392 12.54 -24.48 10.87
N SER A 393 12.52 -23.16 11.02
CA SER A 393 12.91 -22.44 12.23
C SER A 393 11.95 -21.28 12.54
N PRO A 394 11.88 -20.84 13.81
CA PRO A 394 11.21 -19.59 14.17
C PRO A 394 11.74 -18.42 13.34
N THR A 395 10.85 -17.49 12.99
CA THR A 395 11.22 -16.25 12.30
C THR A 395 12.01 -15.37 13.27
N PRO A 396 13.23 -14.92 12.92
CA PRO A 396 14.00 -14.01 13.75
C PRO A 396 13.28 -12.68 13.99
N THR A 397 13.42 -12.13 15.19
CA THR A 397 13.03 -10.76 15.51
C THR A 397 14.18 -9.80 15.22
N GLN A 398 13.87 -8.52 14.95
CA GLN A 398 14.83 -7.45 14.68
C GLN A 398 15.71 -7.69 13.46
N GLY A 399 15.22 -8.51 12.52
CA GLY A 399 15.87 -8.74 11.23
C GLY A 399 15.75 -7.52 10.30
N TYR A 400 16.66 -7.43 9.34
CA TYR A 400 16.68 -6.41 8.31
C TYR A 400 16.36 -7.04 6.96
N TYR A 401 15.38 -6.48 6.25
CA TYR A 401 14.84 -7.02 5.01
C TYR A 401 14.81 -5.93 3.93
N GLY A 402 15.17 -6.31 2.70
CA GLY A 402 14.97 -5.47 1.53
C GLY A 402 13.68 -5.88 0.82
N GLY A 403 12.78 -4.94 0.55
CA GLY A 403 11.60 -5.17 -0.27
C GLY A 403 11.96 -5.45 -1.73
N ILE A 404 11.11 -6.22 -2.42
CA ILE A 404 11.26 -6.56 -3.85
C ILE A 404 10.21 -5.89 -4.74
N GLY A 405 9.76 -4.69 -4.34
CA GLY A 405 8.77 -3.89 -5.08
C GLY A 405 7.31 -4.14 -4.72
N MET A 406 7.03 -5.16 -3.90
CA MET A 406 5.71 -5.40 -3.29
C MET A 406 5.57 -4.56 -2.03
N GLU A 407 5.20 -3.29 -2.14
CA GLU A 407 4.96 -2.42 -0.97
C GLU A 407 3.47 -2.09 -0.88
N ASN A 408 2.83 -2.47 0.23
CA ASN A 408 1.44 -2.15 0.53
C ASN A 408 1.30 -1.59 1.96
N THR A 409 2.03 -0.52 2.26
CA THR A 409 2.10 0.14 3.57
C THR A 409 1.87 1.66 3.47
N SER A 410 1.27 2.23 4.51
CA SER A 410 1.05 3.67 4.63
C SER A 410 2.16 4.34 5.44
N VAL A 411 2.82 5.33 4.84
CA VAL A 411 4.03 5.98 5.35
C VAL A 411 3.83 7.49 5.48
N TRP A 412 4.03 8.00 6.68
CA TRP A 412 3.68 9.37 7.04
C TRP A 412 4.89 10.30 7.11
N TRP A 413 6.04 9.79 7.56
CA TRP A 413 7.21 10.61 7.83
C TRP A 413 8.54 9.83 7.76
N LEU A 414 9.62 10.52 7.37
CA LEU A 414 10.98 10.00 7.35
C LEU A 414 11.92 10.91 8.15
N THR A 415 12.74 10.32 9.02
CA THR A 415 13.64 11.04 9.93
C THR A 415 15.05 10.49 9.81
N TRP A 416 15.94 11.26 9.20
CA TRP A 416 17.36 10.91 9.16
C TRP A 416 18.10 11.37 10.41
N SER A 417 18.85 10.45 11.03
CA SER A 417 19.81 10.76 12.09
C SER A 417 21.26 10.83 11.56
N SER A 418 21.52 10.15 10.45
CA SER A 418 22.77 10.17 9.69
C SER A 418 22.48 9.81 8.23
N ALA A 419 23.50 9.71 7.37
CA ALA A 419 23.34 9.22 5.99
C ALA A 419 22.82 7.77 5.93
N ASN A 420 23.09 6.98 6.98
CA ASN A 420 22.74 5.57 7.05
C ASN A 420 21.52 5.30 7.92
N ASP A 421 21.33 6.09 8.98
CA ASP A 421 20.29 5.88 9.98
C ASP A 421 19.02 6.66 9.63
N ILE A 422 17.98 5.93 9.23
CA ILE A 422 16.68 6.48 8.89
C ILE A 422 15.63 5.79 9.75
N PHE A 423 14.77 6.57 10.41
CA PHE A 423 13.56 6.05 11.03
C PHE A 423 12.36 6.48 10.20
N ALA A 424 11.52 5.53 9.83
CA ALA A 424 10.34 5.77 9.02
C ALA A 424 9.06 5.46 9.85
N SER A 425 8.09 6.37 9.76
CA SER A 425 6.87 6.42 10.56
C SER A 425 5.69 5.90 9.73
N PHE A 426 5.06 4.82 10.19
CA PHE A 426 4.05 4.05 9.45
C PHE A 426 2.74 3.91 10.24
N THR A 427 1.67 3.59 9.52
CA THR A 427 0.47 2.94 10.06
C THR A 427 0.67 1.41 10.11
N ASP A 428 -0.02 0.72 11.03
CA ASP A 428 -0.18 -0.75 11.17
C ASP A 428 1.09 -1.53 11.51
N ILE A 429 2.14 -1.31 10.73
CA ILE A 429 3.47 -1.86 10.99
C ILE A 429 4.24 -1.05 12.05
N ARG A 430 3.70 0.08 12.53
CA ARG A 430 4.29 0.99 13.54
C ARG A 430 5.33 1.95 12.96
N GLY A 431 6.60 1.57 13.05
CA GLY A 431 7.72 2.28 12.46
C GLY A 431 8.81 1.26 12.19
N ILE A 432 9.73 1.60 11.29
CA ILE A 432 10.85 0.74 10.93
C ILE A 432 12.10 1.59 10.80
N ARG A 433 13.25 0.96 11.00
CA ARG A 433 14.55 1.62 10.95
C ARG A 433 15.40 1.00 9.85
N SER A 434 16.13 1.84 9.14
CA SER A 434 17.26 1.46 8.30
C SER A 434 18.58 1.92 8.94
N GLN A 435 19.63 1.14 8.73
CA GLN A 435 21.01 1.43 9.15
C GLN A 435 22.00 1.44 7.97
N ASP A 436 21.49 1.43 6.73
CA ASP A 436 22.26 1.33 5.50
C ASP A 436 21.80 2.32 4.42
N GLY A 437 21.10 3.40 4.83
CA GLY A 437 20.62 4.43 3.91
C GLY A 437 19.30 4.08 3.23
N GLY A 438 18.61 3.04 3.70
CA GLY A 438 17.29 2.58 3.27
C GLY A 438 17.29 1.44 2.27
N GLU A 439 18.41 0.72 2.14
CA GLU A 439 18.48 -0.51 1.36
C GLU A 439 17.76 -1.66 2.08
N THR A 440 17.90 -1.74 3.41
CA THR A 440 17.16 -2.69 4.24
C THR A 440 16.51 -2.02 5.45
N TRP A 441 15.40 -2.62 5.90
CA TRP A 441 14.57 -2.11 6.97
C TRP A 441 14.24 -3.19 7.98
N GLY A 442 14.16 -2.82 9.25
CA GLY A 442 13.85 -3.76 10.32
C GLY A 442 13.12 -3.13 11.49
N PHE A 443 12.53 -4.00 12.31
CA PHE A 443 11.95 -3.65 13.61
C PHE A 443 12.99 -3.70 14.74
N ASP A 444 14.26 -3.38 14.43
CA ASP A 444 15.38 -3.33 15.38
C ASP A 444 15.27 -2.13 16.33
N TYR A 445 14.23 -2.17 17.16
CA TYR A 445 14.01 -1.25 18.25
C TYR A 445 13.13 -1.87 19.35
N THR A 446 13.09 -1.20 20.50
CA THR A 446 12.17 -1.54 21.59
C THR A 446 11.41 -0.30 22.08
N GLY A 447 10.31 -0.52 22.82
CA GLY A 447 9.60 0.55 23.55
C GLY A 447 8.53 1.32 22.76
N HIS A 448 8.23 0.92 21.53
CA HIS A 448 7.06 1.40 20.78
C HIS A 448 6.16 0.23 20.38
N SER A 449 4.92 0.25 20.88
CA SER A 449 3.91 -0.80 20.68
C SER A 449 2.61 -0.32 20.05
N GLN A 450 2.38 1.00 19.99
CA GLN A 450 1.18 1.58 19.40
C GLN A 450 1.13 1.34 17.89
N ASN A 451 -0.07 1.14 17.33
CA ASN A 451 -0.28 0.78 15.93
C ASN A 451 0.46 1.70 14.95
N THR A 452 0.41 3.02 15.18
CA THR A 452 0.91 4.02 14.25
C THR A 452 1.95 4.93 14.90
N MET A 453 2.99 5.27 14.14
CA MET A 453 3.79 6.48 14.34
C MET A 453 3.51 7.43 13.17
N TYR A 454 3.12 8.67 13.46
CA TYR A 454 2.80 9.64 12.40
C TYR A 454 3.97 10.56 12.05
N HIS A 455 4.76 10.95 13.05
CA HIS A 455 5.80 11.96 12.85
C HIS A 455 6.93 11.78 13.86
N ALA A 456 8.18 11.88 13.42
CA ALA A 456 9.35 11.88 14.30
C ALA A 456 10.30 13.05 14.01
N GLU A 457 10.50 13.91 15.01
CA GLU A 457 11.40 15.06 15.10
C GLU A 457 12.79 14.70 15.64
N ARG A 458 13.90 15.02 14.96
CA ARG A 458 15.21 15.08 15.63
C ARG A 458 15.39 16.45 16.30
N ASN A 459 15.53 16.44 17.62
CA ASN A 459 15.72 17.66 18.39
C ASN A 459 17.11 18.26 18.12
N PRO A 460 17.21 19.55 17.73
CA PRO A 460 18.48 20.18 17.39
C PRO A 460 19.39 20.47 18.60
N LEU A 461 18.85 20.49 19.83
CA LEU A 461 19.59 20.78 21.06
C LEU A 461 20.37 19.55 21.57
N ASN A 462 19.70 18.41 21.66
CA ASN A 462 20.25 17.19 22.27
C ASN A 462 20.47 16.05 21.26
N GLY A 463 19.99 16.20 20.01
CA GLY A 463 20.11 15.20 18.96
C GLY A 463 19.19 13.99 19.11
N PHE A 464 18.33 13.95 20.13
CA PHE A 464 17.38 12.87 20.38
C PHE A 464 16.22 12.91 19.38
N LEU A 465 15.61 11.76 19.14
CA LEU A 465 14.37 11.67 18.38
C LEU A 465 13.18 11.73 19.33
N TYR A 466 12.15 12.47 18.93
CA TYR A 466 10.85 12.45 19.59
C TYR A 466 9.82 12.04 18.55
N ALA A 467 8.79 11.30 18.93
CA ALA A 467 7.82 10.76 18.00
C ALA A 467 6.39 10.92 18.51
N ALA A 468 5.48 11.31 17.61
CA ALA A 468 4.04 11.30 17.80
C ALA A 468 3.46 9.95 17.39
N THR A 469 2.71 9.32 18.29
CA THR A 469 2.20 7.97 18.11
C THR A 469 0.71 7.86 18.44
N SER A 470 0.04 6.86 17.87
CA SER A 470 -1.37 6.59 18.13
C SER A 470 -1.75 5.11 17.95
N THR A 471 -2.83 4.70 18.61
CA THR A 471 -3.54 3.45 18.31
C THR A 471 -4.56 3.58 17.16
N VAL A 472 -4.90 4.80 16.74
CA VAL A 472 -5.79 5.06 15.61
C VAL A 472 -4.96 5.19 14.34
N HIS A 473 -5.22 4.34 13.36
CA HIS A 473 -4.57 4.43 12.06
C HIS A 473 -5.23 5.47 11.15
N ASP A 474 -4.45 5.93 10.17
CA ASP A 474 -4.88 6.69 8.99
C ASP A 474 -5.65 7.98 9.30
N LEU A 475 -5.30 8.67 10.39
CA LEU A 475 -5.97 9.89 10.81
C LEU A 475 -6.10 10.89 9.67
N TYR A 476 -7.33 11.36 9.49
CA TYR A 476 -7.72 12.27 8.42
C TYR A 476 -7.49 11.74 7.01
N GLN A 477 -7.37 10.43 6.84
CA GLN A 477 -7.77 9.80 5.60
C GLN A 477 -9.27 9.61 5.59
N THR A 478 -9.77 9.28 4.42
CA THR A 478 -11.19 9.28 4.06
C THR A 478 -12.09 8.45 4.98
N THR A 479 -11.57 7.39 5.57
CA THR A 479 -12.25 6.47 6.49
C THR A 479 -12.13 6.86 7.97
N TYR A 480 -11.20 7.76 8.34
CA TYR A 480 -10.88 8.16 9.72
C TYR A 480 -11.10 9.66 9.95
N LEU A 481 -12.38 10.06 9.90
CA LEU A 481 -12.83 11.45 10.05
C LEU A 481 -13.87 11.66 11.15
N THR A 482 -14.43 10.59 11.72
CA THR A 482 -15.50 10.70 12.73
C THR A 482 -14.97 10.55 14.14
N ASP A 483 -15.54 11.33 15.07
CA ASP A 483 -15.21 11.25 16.50
C ASP A 483 -15.32 9.81 17.02
N ALA A 484 -16.36 9.07 16.61
CA ALA A 484 -16.56 7.68 17.07
C ALA A 484 -15.41 6.74 16.71
N ARG A 485 -14.65 7.01 15.64
CA ARG A 485 -13.47 6.24 15.26
C ARG A 485 -12.18 6.76 15.92
N ILE A 486 -12.14 8.05 16.25
CA ILE A 486 -10.90 8.74 16.66
C ILE A 486 -10.81 8.88 18.18
N ASP A 487 -11.90 9.28 18.84
CA ASP A 487 -11.90 9.68 20.26
C ASP A 487 -11.64 8.50 21.22
N GLY A 488 -11.93 7.28 20.79
CA GLY A 488 -11.59 6.07 21.54
C GLY A 488 -10.11 5.65 21.43
N GLY A 489 -9.32 6.39 20.67
CA GLY A 489 -7.91 6.17 20.48
C GLY A 489 -7.04 6.63 21.63
N ASP A 490 -5.87 6.00 21.74
CA ASP A 490 -4.78 6.40 22.62
C ASP A 490 -3.59 6.89 21.79
N GLY A 491 -2.64 7.55 22.44
CA GLY A 491 -1.49 8.15 21.78
C GLY A 491 -0.59 8.90 22.73
N GLY A 492 0.64 9.15 22.29
CA GLY A 492 1.66 9.72 23.16
C GLY A 492 2.83 10.33 22.41
N ILE A 493 3.76 10.84 23.20
CA ILE A 493 5.08 11.23 22.73
C ILE A 493 6.10 10.23 23.25
N LEU A 494 6.83 9.62 22.33
CA LEU A 494 7.98 8.79 22.63
C LEU A 494 9.27 9.60 22.45
N VAL A 495 10.32 9.23 23.18
CA VAL A 495 11.67 9.77 23.01
C VAL A 495 12.69 8.66 22.85
N SER A 496 13.65 8.85 21.95
CA SER A 496 14.79 7.98 21.74
C SER A 496 16.10 8.76 21.78
N GLN A 497 17.03 8.30 22.60
CA GLN A 497 18.35 8.92 22.78
C GLN A 497 19.45 8.29 21.90
N ASN A 498 19.08 7.28 21.11
CA ASN A 498 19.98 6.42 20.35
C ASN A 498 19.43 6.14 18.95
N ASN A 499 19.03 7.20 18.25
CA ASN A 499 18.60 7.17 16.84
C ASN A 499 17.46 6.17 16.55
N GLY A 500 16.54 6.00 17.49
CA GLY A 500 15.35 5.15 17.33
C GLY A 500 15.52 3.69 17.77
N ALA A 501 16.69 3.28 18.29
CA ALA A 501 16.90 1.89 18.75
C ALA A 501 16.14 1.57 20.04
N THR A 502 15.96 2.53 20.93
CA THR A 502 15.11 2.37 22.12
C THR A 502 14.23 3.60 22.29
N TRP A 503 12.94 3.37 22.48
CA TRP A 503 11.94 4.38 22.75
C TRP A 503 11.45 4.29 24.20
N THR A 504 11.23 5.45 24.81
CA THR A 504 10.58 5.55 26.12
C THR A 504 9.44 6.55 26.04
N THR A 505 8.33 6.27 26.69
CA THR A 505 7.21 7.21 26.77
C THR A 505 7.63 8.46 27.54
N LEU A 506 7.64 9.61 26.87
CA LEU A 506 7.80 10.92 27.50
C LEU A 506 6.46 11.35 28.13
N ASN A 507 5.36 11.15 27.41
CA ASN A 507 4.02 11.42 27.90
C ASN A 507 3.00 10.55 27.15
N ASP A 508 2.03 10.03 27.91
CA ASP A 508 0.84 9.41 27.36
C ASP A 508 -0.31 10.42 27.46
N PHE A 509 -0.92 10.76 26.33
CA PHE A 509 -2.06 11.66 26.30
C PHE A 509 -3.39 10.92 26.49
N ASN A 510 -3.41 9.58 26.40
CA ASN A 510 -4.60 8.75 26.22
C ASN A 510 -5.49 9.27 25.07
N HIS A 511 -4.85 9.89 24.07
CA HIS A 511 -5.47 10.48 22.89
C HIS A 511 -4.45 10.44 21.75
N PRO A 512 -4.88 10.22 20.49
CA PRO A 512 -3.98 10.24 19.35
C PRO A 512 -3.12 11.50 19.27
N VAL A 513 -1.85 11.33 18.96
CA VAL A 513 -0.93 12.44 18.65
C VAL A 513 -0.40 12.26 17.25
N ILE A 514 -0.57 13.27 16.40
CA ILE A 514 -0.28 13.17 14.96
C ILE A 514 0.96 13.98 14.55
N TRP A 515 1.30 15.02 15.30
CA TRP A 515 2.40 15.92 14.93
C TRP A 515 3.15 16.46 16.13
N ILE A 516 4.43 16.73 15.93
CA ILE A 516 5.27 17.48 16.87
C ILE A 516 6.16 18.49 16.15
N THR A 517 6.60 19.52 16.86
CA THR A 517 7.65 20.44 16.39
C THR A 517 8.31 21.17 17.55
N TYR A 518 9.52 21.70 17.34
CA TYR A 518 10.22 22.54 18.31
C TYR A 518 10.08 24.03 17.98
N ASP A 519 10.21 24.89 18.99
CA ASP A 519 10.49 26.30 18.74
C ASP A 519 11.95 26.45 18.24
N PRO A 520 12.20 27.01 17.04
CA PRO A 520 13.54 27.16 16.50
C PRO A 520 14.42 28.11 17.33
N ASN A 521 13.83 29.01 18.12
CA ASN A 521 14.56 29.94 18.99
C ASN A 521 14.70 29.42 20.42
N GLN A 522 13.85 28.47 20.81
CA GLN A 522 13.79 27.88 22.16
C GLN A 522 13.64 26.37 22.02
N THR A 523 14.72 25.70 21.63
CA THR A 523 14.71 24.28 21.27
C THR A 523 14.38 23.32 22.42
N ASN A 524 14.22 23.84 23.65
CA ASN A 524 13.64 23.14 24.79
C ASN A 524 12.11 23.12 24.80
N LEU A 525 11.45 24.00 24.04
CA LEU A 525 10.00 24.02 23.89
C LEU A 525 9.57 23.09 22.77
N LEU A 526 8.77 22.09 23.13
CA LEU A 526 8.16 21.11 22.24
C LEU A 526 6.65 21.38 22.16
N TYR A 527 6.10 21.34 20.95
CA TYR A 527 4.68 21.41 20.69
C TYR A 527 4.17 20.10 20.12
N ALA A 528 2.94 19.72 20.47
CA ALA A 528 2.28 18.50 19.99
C ALA A 528 0.85 18.80 19.52
N ALA A 529 0.44 18.18 18.42
CA ALA A 529 -0.94 18.18 17.93
C ALA A 529 -1.66 16.92 18.44
N VAL A 530 -2.52 17.10 19.43
CA VAL A 530 -3.30 16.02 20.05
C VAL A 530 -4.72 16.05 19.47
N VAL A 531 -5.24 14.90 19.06
CA VAL A 531 -6.52 14.80 18.34
C VAL A 531 -7.57 14.18 19.24
N HIS A 532 -8.66 14.91 19.51
CA HIS A 532 -9.84 14.43 20.23
C HIS A 532 -10.93 15.51 20.21
N SER A 533 -12.20 15.16 20.03
CA SER A 533 -13.29 16.15 19.85
C SER A 533 -13.44 17.17 21.00
N THR A 534 -13.04 16.81 22.22
CA THR A 534 -13.18 17.65 23.42
C THR A 534 -11.85 17.99 24.12
N ALA A 535 -10.81 17.23 23.83
CA ALA A 535 -9.51 17.31 24.49
C ALA A 535 -8.37 17.66 23.52
N GLY A 536 -8.59 17.48 22.22
CA GLY A 536 -7.61 17.76 21.20
C GLY A 536 -7.38 19.24 21.04
N ASP A 537 -6.13 19.60 20.77
CA ASP A 537 -5.62 20.94 20.48
C ASP A 537 -4.08 20.87 20.41
N ILE A 538 -3.43 22.03 20.33
CA ILE A 538 -1.99 22.15 20.48
C ILE A 538 -1.60 22.16 21.96
N TYR A 539 -0.64 21.31 22.31
CA TYR A 539 -0.05 21.23 23.64
C TYR A 539 1.41 21.68 23.59
N ARG A 540 1.90 22.29 24.67
CA ARG A 540 3.29 22.74 24.83
C ARG A 540 3.96 22.06 26.02
N PHE A 541 5.23 21.73 25.87
CA PHE A 541 6.08 21.17 26.91
C PHE A 541 7.44 21.86 26.94
N ASP A 542 7.98 22.07 28.14
CA ASP A 542 9.35 22.56 28.33
C ASP A 542 10.24 21.41 28.80
N LEU A 543 11.14 20.97 27.93
CA LEU A 543 12.09 19.89 28.17
C LEU A 543 13.03 20.15 29.37
N ASN A 544 13.24 21.42 29.74
CA ASN A 544 14.05 21.81 30.89
C ASN A 544 13.25 21.87 32.21
N ASN A 545 11.92 21.87 32.13
CA ASN A 545 11.03 21.95 33.29
C ASN A 545 9.94 20.86 33.23
N GLN A 546 10.40 19.61 33.11
CA GLN A 546 9.51 18.46 32.93
C GLN A 546 8.50 18.29 34.08
N GLY A 547 8.83 18.76 35.29
CA GLY A 547 7.92 18.73 36.45
C GLY A 547 6.67 19.60 36.30
N ALA A 548 6.64 20.55 35.37
CA ALA A 548 5.45 21.34 35.06
C ALA A 548 4.43 20.62 34.17
N GLY A 549 4.84 19.52 33.52
CA GLY A 549 3.98 18.76 32.62
C GLY A 549 3.60 19.49 31.33
N TRP A 550 2.72 18.88 30.55
CA TRP A 550 2.20 19.45 29.30
C TRP A 550 1.09 20.47 29.56
N THR A 551 1.11 21.58 28.82
CA THR A 551 0.09 22.63 28.88
C THR A 551 -0.73 22.63 27.60
N ARG A 552 -2.05 22.36 27.68
CA ARG A 552 -2.98 22.61 26.57
C ARG A 552 -3.07 24.11 26.32
N LEU A 553 -2.82 24.54 25.09
CA LEU A 553 -2.96 25.95 24.68
C LEU A 553 -4.43 26.31 24.49
N ALA A 554 -4.74 27.59 24.29
CA ALA A 554 -6.12 28.00 24.02
C ALA A 554 -6.64 27.32 22.74
N THR A 555 -7.89 26.89 22.73
CA THR A 555 -8.53 26.28 21.56
C THR A 555 -8.67 27.32 20.44
N PRO A 556 -8.15 27.07 19.23
CA PRO A 556 -8.43 27.94 18.10
C PRO A 556 -9.93 27.97 17.76
N PRO A 557 -10.44 29.06 17.18
CA PRO A 557 -11.88 29.14 16.90
C PRO A 557 -12.33 27.99 15.98
N ARG A 558 -13.56 27.50 16.18
CA ARG A 558 -14.28 26.50 15.35
C ARG A 558 -13.62 25.14 15.09
N THR A 559 -12.43 24.86 15.62
CA THR A 559 -11.62 23.69 15.25
C THR A 559 -12.09 22.35 15.76
N GLU A 560 -12.90 22.33 16.82
CA GLU A 560 -13.50 21.12 17.39
C GLU A 560 -12.47 20.02 17.77
N GLY A 561 -11.20 20.37 18.00
CA GLY A 561 -10.20 19.44 18.54
C GLY A 561 -9.52 18.48 17.54
N HIS A 562 -9.48 18.82 16.25
CA HIS A 562 -8.86 17.98 15.20
C HIS A 562 -7.64 18.63 14.50
N PRO A 563 -6.54 18.91 15.23
CA PRO A 563 -5.33 19.47 14.62
C PRO A 563 -4.62 18.45 13.73
N PHE A 564 -4.02 18.90 12.64
CA PHE A 564 -3.20 18.06 11.76
C PHE A 564 -1.71 18.35 11.92
N ASN A 565 -1.27 19.59 11.72
CA ASN A 565 0.13 19.96 11.90
C ASN A 565 0.27 21.25 12.71
N ILE A 566 1.46 21.45 13.26
CA ILE A 566 1.88 22.65 13.98
C ILE A 566 3.30 23.00 13.55
N LYS A 567 3.55 24.29 13.32
CA LYS A 567 4.86 24.87 13.01
C LYS A 567 5.10 26.11 13.86
N VAL A 568 6.37 26.39 14.13
CA VAL A 568 6.81 27.61 14.83
C VAL A 568 7.70 28.42 13.90
N LEU A 569 7.35 29.70 13.71
CA LEU A 569 8.14 30.63 12.90
C LEU A 569 9.35 31.15 13.68
N ASN A 570 10.30 31.76 12.98
CA ASN A 570 11.52 32.33 13.54
C ASN A 570 11.27 33.50 14.51
N ASP A 571 10.07 34.06 14.55
CA ASP A 571 9.68 35.06 15.54
C ASP A 571 8.84 34.49 16.70
N GLY A 572 8.72 33.17 16.80
CA GLY A 572 7.94 32.47 17.82
C GLY A 572 6.43 32.40 17.53
N THR A 573 5.97 32.89 16.38
CA THR A 573 4.58 32.72 15.95
C THR A 573 4.27 31.23 15.74
N LEU A 574 3.17 30.76 16.33
CA LEU A 574 2.64 29.41 16.12
C LEU A 574 1.66 29.42 14.95
N VAL A 575 1.77 28.43 14.06
CA VAL A 575 0.84 28.23 12.94
C VAL A 575 0.44 26.77 12.88
N ALA A 576 -0.85 26.49 12.94
CA ALA A 576 -1.39 25.13 12.91
C ALA A 576 -2.43 24.96 11.80
N THR A 577 -2.48 23.78 11.20
CA THR A 577 -3.66 23.34 10.44
C THR A 577 -4.52 22.41 11.26
N TYR A 578 -5.83 22.46 11.00
CA TYR A 578 -6.80 21.50 11.51
C TYR A 578 -7.47 20.83 10.32
N CYS A 579 -7.68 19.52 10.37
CA CYS A 579 -8.14 18.73 9.23
C CYS A 579 -9.65 18.54 9.20
N GLY A 580 -10.10 17.75 8.22
CA GLY A 580 -11.51 17.41 8.08
C GLY A 580 -12.03 16.60 9.26
N ARG A 581 -13.25 16.94 9.68
CA ARG A 581 -14.02 16.21 10.69
C ARG A 581 -15.42 15.96 10.16
N ARG A 582 -15.93 14.76 10.38
CA ARG A 582 -17.33 14.41 10.16
C ARG A 582 -18.02 14.20 11.50
N ASN A 583 -19.16 14.84 11.70
CA ASN A 583 -19.97 14.63 12.90
C ASN A 583 -20.61 13.23 12.92
N SER A 584 -21.35 12.90 13.98
CA SER A 584 -22.04 11.61 14.12
C SER A 584 -23.06 11.30 13.01
N GLY A 585 -23.54 12.32 12.29
CA GLY A 585 -24.38 12.16 11.10
C GLY A 585 -23.59 11.97 9.79
N GLY A 586 -22.26 11.86 9.86
CA GLY A 586 -21.41 11.71 8.69
C GLY A 586 -21.28 13.00 7.86
N THR A 587 -21.62 14.16 8.40
CA THR A 587 -21.50 15.44 7.68
C THR A 587 -20.21 16.15 8.06
N PHE A 588 -19.49 16.69 7.07
CA PHE A 588 -18.32 17.52 7.33
C PHE A 588 -18.69 18.77 8.13
N THR A 589 -17.92 19.07 9.18
CA THR A 589 -18.07 20.31 9.94
C THR A 589 -17.10 21.37 9.43
N ALA A 590 -17.46 22.65 9.62
CA ALA A 590 -16.65 23.79 9.18
C ALA A 590 -15.47 24.07 10.14
N SER A 591 -14.76 23.03 10.56
CA SER A 591 -13.73 23.07 11.60
C SER A 591 -12.29 23.16 11.10
N SER A 592 -12.08 22.90 9.81
CA SER A 592 -10.75 22.80 9.23
C SER A 592 -10.16 24.15 8.82
N GLY A 593 -8.84 24.27 8.69
CA GLY A 593 -8.22 25.50 8.18
C GLY A 593 -6.83 25.79 8.74
N VAL A 594 -6.41 27.05 8.63
CA VAL A 594 -5.11 27.56 9.09
C VAL A 594 -5.32 28.57 10.22
N PHE A 595 -4.65 28.35 11.36
CA PHE A 595 -4.81 29.15 12.57
C PHE A 595 -3.46 29.62 13.09
N VAL A 596 -3.40 30.86 13.59
CA VAL A 596 -2.16 31.53 14.00
C VAL A 596 -2.24 32.07 15.42
N SER A 597 -1.18 31.88 16.21
CA SER A 597 -1.01 32.54 17.50
C SER A 597 0.32 33.29 17.56
N THR A 598 0.26 34.59 17.88
CA THR A 598 1.44 35.45 18.07
C THR A 598 1.76 35.72 19.55
N ASN A 599 1.08 35.02 20.47
CA ASN A 599 1.20 35.22 21.92
C ASN A 599 1.39 33.90 22.67
N GLY A 600 2.18 32.99 22.06
CA GLY A 600 2.57 31.72 22.66
C GLY A 600 1.40 30.75 22.89
N GLY A 601 0.34 30.84 22.09
CA GLY A 601 -0.85 29.99 22.19
C GLY A 601 -1.93 30.47 23.16
N SER A 602 -1.82 31.68 23.70
CA SER A 602 -2.83 32.22 24.63
C SER A 602 -4.14 32.59 23.92
N SER A 603 -4.07 32.93 22.64
CA SER A 603 -5.21 33.11 21.74
C SER A 603 -4.82 32.83 20.30
N TRP A 604 -5.79 32.51 19.46
CA TRP A 604 -5.57 32.20 18.04
C TRP A 604 -6.44 33.06 17.13
N LEU A 605 -5.92 33.35 15.95
CA LEU A 605 -6.59 33.99 14.85
C LEU A 605 -6.86 32.95 13.76
N ASP A 606 -8.08 32.93 13.24
CA ASP A 606 -8.41 32.20 12.03
C ASP A 606 -7.81 32.93 10.82
N ARG A 607 -6.96 32.23 10.08
CA ARG A 607 -6.31 32.70 8.85
C ARG A 607 -6.76 31.90 7.64
N SER A 608 -7.89 31.20 7.73
CA SER A 608 -8.35 30.33 6.66
C SER A 608 -8.99 31.13 5.52
N ASP A 609 -8.77 30.68 4.29
CA ASP A 609 -9.66 31.04 3.19
C ASP A 609 -11.06 30.44 3.45
N SER A 610 -12.11 31.09 2.95
CA SER A 610 -13.48 30.55 3.05
C SER A 610 -13.63 29.13 2.46
N ASN A 611 -12.74 28.75 1.55
CA ASN A 611 -12.71 27.45 0.89
C ASN A 611 -11.96 26.35 1.67
N MET A 612 -11.30 26.69 2.78
CA MET A 612 -10.47 25.77 3.59
C MET A 612 -11.24 25.14 4.75
N VAL A 613 -12.49 25.52 4.97
CA VAL A 613 -13.19 25.25 6.23
C VAL A 613 -13.56 23.78 6.47
N TYR A 614 -13.47 22.92 5.45
CA TYR A 614 -13.90 21.52 5.53
C TYR A 614 -12.77 20.51 5.54
N TYR A 615 -11.64 20.76 4.87
CA TYR A 615 -10.60 19.74 4.72
C TYR A 615 -9.23 20.32 4.26
N THR A 616 -8.48 20.87 5.19
CA THR A 616 -7.13 21.42 5.02
C THR A 616 -6.12 20.43 5.58
N LYS A 617 -5.17 20.02 4.75
CA LYS A 617 -4.10 19.07 5.06
C LYS A 617 -2.84 19.84 5.45
N ASP A 618 -1.78 19.69 4.67
CA ASP A 618 -0.47 20.23 5.01
C ASP A 618 -0.37 21.76 4.80
N LEU A 619 0.54 22.39 5.55
CA LEU A 619 0.92 23.79 5.38
C LEU A 619 2.43 23.87 5.25
N THR A 620 2.93 24.45 4.18
CA THR A 620 4.37 24.64 3.95
C THR A 620 4.73 26.10 4.07
N ILE A 621 5.69 26.42 4.93
CA ILE A 621 6.31 27.75 5.01
C ILE A 621 7.44 27.76 3.99
N ASP A 622 7.48 28.77 3.12
CA ASP A 622 8.51 28.87 2.09
C ASP A 622 9.90 28.99 2.74
N PRO A 623 10.81 28.01 2.54
CA PRO A 623 12.13 28.04 3.14
C PRO A 623 13.03 29.14 2.55
N HIS A 624 12.67 29.71 1.40
CA HIS A 624 13.42 30.79 0.74
C HIS A 624 12.91 32.18 1.10
N ASP A 625 11.76 32.29 1.76
CA ASP A 625 11.26 33.55 2.30
C ASP A 625 11.80 33.76 3.71
N ALA A 626 12.89 34.52 3.82
CA ALA A 626 13.52 34.86 5.10
C ALA A 626 12.58 35.60 6.08
N THR A 627 11.50 36.21 5.59
CA THR A 627 10.48 36.87 6.43
C THR A 627 9.37 35.92 6.90
N GLN A 628 9.33 34.71 6.32
CA GLN A 628 8.31 33.67 6.55
C GLN A 628 6.89 34.20 6.34
N ASN A 629 6.70 35.07 5.34
CA ASN A 629 5.40 35.60 4.95
C ASN A 629 4.69 34.71 3.92
N THR A 630 5.45 33.92 3.18
CA THR A 630 4.98 33.10 2.06
C THR A 630 4.66 31.69 2.50
N TRP A 631 3.38 31.30 2.44
CA TRP A 631 2.88 29.99 2.89
C TRP A 631 2.07 29.31 1.79
N TYR A 632 2.06 27.98 1.80
CA TYR A 632 1.31 27.13 0.88
C TYR A 632 0.43 26.15 1.65
N ALA A 633 -0.89 26.24 1.51
CA ALA A 633 -1.85 25.34 2.17
C ALA A 633 -2.43 24.34 1.16
N SER A 634 -2.40 23.07 1.53
CA SER A 634 -2.93 21.94 0.75
C SER A 634 -4.35 21.64 1.20
N VAL A 635 -5.29 21.56 0.26
CA VAL A 635 -6.73 21.48 0.56
C VAL A 635 -7.38 20.36 -0.24
N TRP A 636 -8.27 19.61 0.42
CA TRP A 636 -9.16 18.66 -0.20
C TRP A 636 -10.57 19.27 -0.37
N SER A 637 -11.24 18.89 -1.44
CA SER A 637 -12.57 19.34 -1.84
C SER A 637 -13.71 18.43 -1.35
N GLY A 638 -13.40 17.41 -0.53
CA GLY A 638 -14.35 16.47 0.06
C GLY A 638 -14.08 15.01 -0.28
N TRP A 639 -14.86 14.12 0.34
CA TRP A 639 -14.82 12.66 0.13
C TRP A 639 -16.22 12.03 0.30
N GLY A 640 -16.51 10.94 -0.42
CA GLY A 640 -17.80 10.22 -0.34
C GLY A 640 -18.95 10.88 -1.10
N GLY A 641 -18.63 11.76 -2.05
CA GLY A 641 -19.55 12.48 -2.92
C GLY A 641 -18.79 13.38 -3.89
N PRO A 642 -19.48 14.08 -4.80
CA PRO A 642 -18.83 14.98 -5.73
C PRO A 642 -17.97 16.01 -5.00
N PRO A 643 -16.76 16.32 -5.50
CA PRO A 643 -15.91 17.35 -4.93
C PRO A 643 -16.67 18.68 -4.93
N ASN A 644 -16.50 19.47 -3.86
CA ASN A 644 -17.09 20.81 -3.77
C ASN A 644 -16.38 21.84 -4.69
N GLY A 645 -15.35 21.41 -5.42
CA GLY A 645 -14.57 22.22 -6.36
C GLY A 645 -13.58 23.17 -5.71
N THR A 646 -13.32 23.07 -4.40
CA THR A 646 -12.50 24.04 -3.65
C THR A 646 -11.13 23.52 -3.17
N GLY A 647 -10.75 22.30 -3.54
CA GLY A 647 -9.46 21.68 -3.18
C GLY A 647 -8.27 22.37 -3.86
N GLY A 648 -7.03 21.94 -3.65
CA GLY A 648 -5.89 22.45 -4.40
C GLY A 648 -4.83 23.11 -3.53
N LEU A 649 -3.93 23.84 -4.18
CA LEU A 649 -2.84 24.53 -3.51
C LEU A 649 -3.11 26.03 -3.42
N TYR A 650 -3.13 26.55 -2.20
CA TYR A 650 -3.36 27.96 -1.92
C TYR A 650 -2.06 28.61 -1.44
N ARG A 651 -1.72 29.77 -1.99
CA ARG A 651 -0.56 30.57 -1.58
C ARG A 651 -1.00 31.83 -0.84
N SER A 652 -0.33 32.11 0.27
CA SER A 652 -0.33 33.43 0.92
C SER A 652 1.06 34.03 0.81
N THR A 653 1.16 35.36 0.74
CA THR A 653 2.44 36.11 0.80
C THR A 653 2.44 37.10 1.97
N ASN A 654 1.52 36.95 2.91
CA ASN A 654 1.34 37.85 4.04
C ASN A 654 0.87 37.13 5.30
N ARG A 655 1.37 35.91 5.53
CA ARG A 655 1.08 35.10 6.72
C ARG A 655 -0.39 34.73 6.89
N GLY A 656 -0.99 34.24 5.79
CA GLY A 656 -2.35 33.75 5.75
C GLY A 656 -3.42 34.83 5.92
N GLN A 657 -3.07 36.12 5.83
CA GLN A 657 -4.08 37.19 5.88
C GLN A 657 -4.94 37.19 4.60
N ASN A 658 -4.32 36.91 3.46
CA ASN A 658 -4.99 36.68 2.19
C ASN A 658 -4.40 35.44 1.51
N TRP A 659 -5.25 34.73 0.78
CA TRP A 659 -4.88 33.55 0.00
C TRP A 659 -5.22 33.73 -1.47
N THR A 660 -4.48 33.03 -2.31
CA THR A 660 -4.78 32.85 -3.72
C THR A 660 -4.65 31.37 -4.03
N ARG A 661 -5.71 30.75 -4.57
CA ARG A 661 -5.62 29.40 -5.10
C ARG A 661 -4.77 29.44 -6.36
N ILE A 662 -3.56 28.87 -6.29
CA ILE A 662 -2.58 28.89 -7.38
C ILE A 662 -2.64 27.61 -8.23
N TRP A 663 -3.31 26.57 -7.74
CA TRP A 663 -3.55 25.34 -8.47
C TRP A 663 -4.89 24.71 -8.08
N ASN A 664 -5.60 24.18 -9.07
CA ASN A 664 -6.87 23.50 -8.89
C ASN A 664 -6.64 21.99 -9.05
N SER A 665 -6.83 21.26 -7.95
CA SER A 665 -6.91 19.80 -7.89
C SER A 665 -7.86 19.48 -6.75
N ASP A 666 -8.56 18.35 -6.81
CA ASP A 666 -9.61 18.05 -5.83
C ASP A 666 -9.06 17.64 -4.48
N ARG A 667 -7.90 16.97 -4.40
CA ARG A 667 -7.40 16.37 -3.15
C ARG A 667 -5.88 16.45 -3.06
N VAL A 668 -5.38 17.63 -2.64
CA VAL A 668 -3.94 17.89 -2.48
C VAL A 668 -3.49 17.60 -1.04
N SER A 669 -2.52 16.70 -0.88
CA SER A 669 -2.05 16.24 0.44
C SER A 669 -0.92 17.10 1.00
N SER A 670 0.12 17.38 0.21
CA SER A 670 1.27 18.19 0.63
C SER A 670 1.94 18.92 -0.54
N CYS A 671 2.74 19.93 -0.22
CA CYS A 671 3.63 20.65 -1.13
C CYS A 671 5.02 20.75 -0.50
N THR A 672 6.05 20.27 -1.20
CA THR A 672 7.43 20.30 -0.72
C THR A 672 8.28 21.12 -1.69
N ILE A 673 8.90 22.19 -1.19
CA ILE A 673 9.73 23.11 -1.97
C ILE A 673 11.18 22.64 -1.88
N ASP A 674 11.88 22.62 -3.01
CA ASP A 674 13.30 22.27 -3.02
C ASP A 674 14.11 23.25 -2.16
N PRO A 675 14.91 22.77 -1.18
CA PRO A 675 15.66 23.65 -0.28
C PRO A 675 16.73 24.50 -0.99
N ASN A 676 17.11 24.16 -2.22
CA ASN A 676 18.11 24.84 -3.03
C ASN A 676 17.51 25.58 -4.25
N ASN A 677 16.23 25.38 -4.56
CA ASN A 677 15.57 26.03 -5.70
C ASN A 677 14.15 26.50 -5.33
N PRO A 678 13.92 27.83 -5.17
CA PRO A 678 12.61 28.36 -4.78
C PRO A 678 11.51 28.15 -5.83
N ASN A 679 11.88 27.85 -7.08
CA ASN A 679 10.92 27.63 -8.15
C ASN A 679 10.46 26.17 -8.26
N LEU A 680 11.23 25.23 -7.73
CA LEU A 680 10.94 23.80 -7.82
C LEU A 680 10.17 23.35 -6.60
N ALA A 681 8.96 22.82 -6.81
CA ALA A 681 8.22 22.14 -5.77
C ALA A 681 7.49 20.92 -6.30
N TYR A 682 7.40 19.91 -5.46
CA TYR A 682 6.58 18.74 -5.68
C TYR A 682 5.30 18.83 -4.87
N VAL A 683 4.20 18.40 -5.48
CA VAL A 683 2.87 18.41 -4.88
C VAL A 683 2.30 17.01 -4.94
N THR A 684 1.80 16.53 -3.81
CA THR A 684 1.23 15.18 -3.67
C THR A 684 -0.29 15.25 -3.64
N THR A 685 -0.95 14.24 -4.21
CA THR A 685 -2.42 14.19 -4.32
C THR A 685 -2.95 12.82 -3.94
N GLU A 686 -4.25 12.71 -3.68
CA GLU A 686 -4.87 11.42 -3.35
C GLU A 686 -5.07 10.51 -4.58
N THR A 687 -5.41 11.09 -5.73
CA THR A 687 -5.85 10.30 -6.89
C THR A 687 -5.14 10.63 -8.19
N GLU A 688 -4.31 11.67 -8.21
CA GLU A 688 -3.69 12.21 -9.42
C GLU A 688 -2.15 12.05 -9.39
N GLY A 689 -1.63 11.28 -8.45
CA GLY A 689 -0.20 10.99 -8.32
C GLY A 689 0.64 12.18 -7.87
N LEU A 690 1.89 12.18 -8.33
CA LEU A 690 2.90 13.19 -7.99
C LEU A 690 2.94 14.29 -9.06
N TRP A 691 2.95 15.55 -8.64
CA TRP A 691 3.01 16.72 -9.52
C TRP A 691 4.25 17.56 -9.22
N VAL A 692 4.68 18.34 -10.20
CA VAL A 692 5.82 19.25 -10.08
C VAL A 692 5.48 20.62 -10.66
N SER A 693 5.97 21.66 -10.00
CA SER A 693 6.08 23.01 -10.55
C SER A 693 7.53 23.42 -10.59
N GLU A 694 8.00 23.91 -11.74
CA GLU A 694 9.35 24.46 -11.93
C GLU A 694 9.37 26.00 -11.94
N ASN A 695 8.24 26.63 -11.58
CA ASN A 695 8.06 28.08 -11.59
C ASN A 695 7.14 28.57 -10.45
N LEU A 696 7.19 27.90 -9.29
CA LEU A 696 6.30 28.11 -8.14
C LEU A 696 6.16 29.59 -7.72
N THR A 697 7.25 30.37 -7.82
CA THR A 697 7.27 31.77 -7.36
C THR A 697 6.51 32.75 -8.26
N LEU A 698 6.12 32.33 -9.48
CA LEU A 698 5.37 33.19 -10.39
C LEU A 698 3.96 33.49 -9.88
N GLY A 699 3.35 34.59 -10.36
CA GLY A 699 1.98 34.95 -10.01
C GLY A 699 0.96 33.84 -10.31
N SER A 700 1.17 33.13 -11.41
CA SER A 700 0.39 31.96 -11.85
C SER A 700 1.36 30.84 -12.24
N PRO A 701 1.78 30.00 -11.28
CA PRO A 701 2.65 28.87 -11.56
C PRO A 701 1.94 27.79 -12.37
N THR A 702 2.71 26.96 -13.05
CA THR A 702 2.23 25.80 -13.80
C THR A 702 2.60 24.52 -13.08
N PHE A 703 1.74 23.51 -13.20
CA PHE A 703 1.94 22.19 -12.61
C PHE A 703 1.79 21.13 -13.70
N SER A 704 2.70 20.17 -13.71
CA SER A 704 2.67 18.99 -14.58
C SER A 704 2.80 17.72 -13.75
N GLN A 705 2.08 16.68 -14.14
CA GLN A 705 2.20 15.37 -13.51
C GLN A 705 3.60 14.80 -13.78
N VAL A 706 4.17 14.13 -12.80
CA VAL A 706 5.40 13.35 -12.94
C VAL A 706 4.99 11.99 -13.48
N GLU A 707 4.87 11.87 -14.80
CA GLU A 707 4.37 10.67 -15.50
C GLU A 707 5.16 9.39 -15.16
N SER A 708 6.43 9.53 -14.76
CA SER A 708 7.26 8.41 -14.34
C SER A 708 6.88 7.83 -12.96
N TYR A 709 6.13 8.57 -12.13
CA TYR A 709 5.75 8.14 -10.79
C TYR A 709 4.52 7.21 -10.87
N PRO A 710 4.63 5.94 -10.43
CA PRO A 710 3.65 4.92 -10.81
C PRO A 710 2.41 4.85 -9.91
N PHE A 711 2.34 5.64 -8.84
CA PHE A 711 1.30 5.50 -7.82
C PHE A 711 0.41 6.74 -7.65
N ARG A 712 -0.87 6.52 -7.34
CA ARG A 712 -1.90 7.58 -7.32
C ARG A 712 -1.90 8.45 -6.06
N GLN A 713 -1.46 7.90 -4.92
CA GLN A 713 -1.58 8.53 -3.60
C GLN A 713 -0.22 8.70 -2.89
N PRO A 714 0.71 9.48 -3.44
CA PRO A 714 1.83 9.96 -2.63
C PRO A 714 1.31 10.87 -1.50
N GLU A 715 1.99 10.87 -0.35
CA GLU A 715 1.62 11.67 0.81
C GLU A 715 2.61 12.83 1.03
N ARG A 716 3.93 12.55 0.98
CA ARG A 716 4.95 13.59 1.19
C ARG A 716 6.22 13.33 0.38
N VAL A 717 6.90 14.41 -0.01
CA VAL A 717 8.21 14.38 -0.64
C VAL A 717 9.28 14.80 0.37
N PHE A 718 10.41 14.10 0.37
CA PHE A 718 11.59 14.42 1.16
C PHE A 718 12.78 14.56 0.22
N PHE A 719 13.54 15.62 0.42
CA PHE A 719 14.81 15.80 -0.22
C PHE A 719 15.88 15.20 0.69
N ASN A 720 16.62 14.19 0.21
CA ASN A 720 17.62 13.53 1.06
C ASN A 720 18.67 14.59 1.50
N PRO A 721 18.88 14.79 2.81
CA PRO A 721 19.82 15.79 3.31
C PRO A 721 21.30 15.35 3.17
N TYR A 722 21.56 14.08 2.87
CA TYR A 722 22.91 13.51 2.70
C TYR A 722 23.24 13.16 1.26
N ASP A 723 22.25 13.07 0.38
CA ASP A 723 22.43 12.90 -1.06
C ASP A 723 21.58 13.91 -1.85
N ALA A 724 22.25 14.85 -2.51
CA ALA A 724 21.58 15.86 -3.32
C ALA A 724 20.90 15.28 -4.56
N ASN A 725 21.21 14.05 -4.97
CA ASN A 725 20.62 13.42 -6.14
C ASN A 725 19.38 12.59 -5.81
N GLU A 726 18.93 12.52 -4.56
CA GLU A 726 17.78 11.68 -4.18
C GLU A 726 16.57 12.49 -3.72
N ILE A 727 15.42 12.07 -4.23
CA ILE A 727 14.09 12.49 -3.80
C ILE A 727 13.34 11.26 -3.33
N TRP A 728 12.82 11.33 -2.12
CA TRP A 728 12.10 10.25 -1.47
C TRP A 728 10.62 10.61 -1.39
N VAL A 729 9.74 9.67 -1.67
CA VAL A 729 8.29 9.88 -1.65
C VAL A 729 7.65 8.84 -0.76
N SER A 730 6.95 9.29 0.27
CA SER A 730 6.12 8.44 1.11
C SER A 730 4.71 8.37 0.53
N SER A 731 4.00 7.25 0.71
CA SER A 731 2.67 7.03 0.14
C SER A 731 1.69 6.41 1.13
N PHE A 732 0.39 6.53 0.85
CA PHE A 732 -0.65 5.73 1.47
C PHE A 732 -0.88 4.48 0.61
N GLY A 733 -0.25 3.35 0.94
CA GLY A 733 -0.25 2.14 0.11
C GLY A 733 1.13 1.79 -0.43
N ASN A 734 1.67 2.58 -1.36
CA ASN A 734 2.87 2.15 -2.09
C ASN A 734 4.23 2.32 -1.36
N GLY A 735 4.22 2.33 -0.03
CA GLY A 735 5.43 2.42 0.78
C GLY A 735 6.25 3.68 0.51
N ILE A 736 7.56 3.49 0.33
CA ILE A 736 8.52 4.56 0.02
C ILE A 736 9.12 4.33 -1.37
N ARG A 737 9.29 5.41 -2.13
CA ARG A 737 10.03 5.38 -3.42
C ARG A 737 11.16 6.39 -3.44
N ILE A 738 12.26 6.02 -4.07
CA ILE A 738 13.39 6.92 -4.36
C ILE A 738 13.41 7.22 -5.86
N GLY A 739 13.44 8.51 -6.20
CA GLY A 739 13.74 9.02 -7.53
C GLY A 739 15.10 9.70 -7.54
N THR A 740 15.90 9.45 -8.57
CA THR A 740 17.23 10.05 -8.73
C THR A 740 17.19 11.26 -9.67
N VAL A 741 17.77 12.38 -9.27
CA VAL A 741 17.85 13.65 -10.00
C VAL A 741 19.29 13.99 -10.39
N GLY A 742 19.64 13.84 -11.67
CA GLY A 742 20.99 14.12 -12.20
C GLY A 742 21.25 13.29 -13.46
N PRO A 743 22.29 13.58 -14.27
CA PRO A 743 22.76 12.53 -15.16
C PRO A 743 23.03 11.35 -14.23
N SER A 744 22.45 10.19 -14.53
CA SER A 744 23.03 8.97 -14.01
C SER A 744 24.52 9.11 -14.29
N GLU A 745 25.33 9.30 -13.25
CA GLU A 745 26.73 8.93 -13.41
C GLU A 745 26.59 7.49 -13.86
N CYS A 746 26.92 7.28 -15.14
CA CYS A 746 27.02 5.97 -15.70
C CYS A 746 27.73 5.17 -14.62
N LEU A 747 27.02 4.25 -13.95
CA LEU A 747 27.66 3.12 -13.33
C LEU A 747 28.50 2.55 -14.44
N ASN A 748 29.78 2.90 -14.39
CA ASN A 748 30.56 3.04 -15.60
C ASN A 748 30.72 1.64 -16.15
N GLN A 749 29.97 1.31 -17.20
CA GLN A 749 30.11 0.04 -17.88
C GLN A 749 31.57 -0.12 -18.34
N ALA A 750 32.31 0.98 -18.56
CA ALA A 750 33.75 0.94 -18.81
C ALA A 750 34.60 0.63 -17.56
N PHE A 751 34.14 0.94 -16.33
CA PHE A 751 34.81 0.50 -15.10
C PHE A 751 34.64 -1.01 -14.89
N TRP A 752 33.44 -1.55 -15.07
CA TRP A 752 33.24 -3.01 -15.00
C TRP A 752 33.88 -3.75 -16.18
N ASN A 753 33.89 -3.19 -17.38
CA ASN A 753 34.61 -3.75 -18.53
C ASN A 753 36.15 -3.65 -18.37
N ALA A 754 36.66 -2.64 -17.65
CA ALA A 754 38.07 -2.53 -17.31
C ALA A 754 38.47 -3.49 -16.17
N VAL A 755 37.59 -3.76 -15.21
CA VAL A 755 37.84 -4.75 -14.14
C VAL A 755 37.73 -6.18 -14.67
N ALA A 756 36.88 -6.43 -15.67
CA ALA A 756 36.70 -7.75 -16.29
C ALA A 756 37.78 -8.14 -17.32
N SER A 757 38.70 -7.24 -17.70
CA SER A 757 39.64 -7.47 -18.81
C SER A 757 41.14 -7.53 -18.45
N TRP A 758 41.52 -7.58 -17.17
CA TRP A 758 42.94 -7.61 -16.79
C TRP A 758 43.36 -8.88 -16.05
N PRO A 759 44.22 -9.73 -16.66
CA PRO A 759 45.01 -10.72 -15.94
C PRO A 759 46.25 -10.04 -15.34
N ASN A 760 46.45 -10.20 -14.02
CA ASN A 760 47.69 -10.02 -13.23
C ASN A 760 48.73 -8.93 -13.61
N THR A 761 49.11 -8.19 -12.55
CA THR A 761 50.41 -7.52 -12.29
C THR A 761 50.91 -6.47 -13.28
N ASP A 762 50.76 -5.17 -12.94
CA ASP A 762 51.86 -4.31 -12.49
C ASP A 762 51.44 -2.82 -12.38
N VAL A 763 52.12 -2.14 -11.45
CA VAL A 763 52.13 -0.70 -11.11
C VAL A 763 51.56 0.27 -12.15
N LEU A 764 50.59 1.12 -11.72
CA LEU A 764 50.20 2.33 -12.44
C LEU A 764 50.25 3.57 -11.54
N THR A 765 51.07 4.52 -11.97
CA THR A 765 51.28 5.86 -11.45
C THR A 765 50.06 6.75 -11.69
N LEU A 766 49.62 7.49 -10.65
CA LEU A 766 48.64 8.56 -10.74
C LEU A 766 49.17 9.72 -11.61
N SER A 767 48.75 9.77 -12.87
CA SER A 767 48.77 10.99 -13.66
C SER A 767 47.71 10.88 -14.75
N ASN A 768 46.51 11.38 -14.47
CA ASN A 768 45.50 11.95 -15.38
C ASN A 768 44.10 11.79 -14.75
N MET A 769 43.83 12.55 -13.69
CA MET A 769 42.47 13.03 -13.45
C MET A 769 42.42 14.44 -14.05
N VAL A 770 41.65 14.58 -15.13
CA VAL A 770 41.28 15.89 -15.67
C VAL A 770 40.07 16.35 -14.88
N ASP A 771 40.15 17.57 -14.37
CA ASP A 771 39.14 18.28 -13.60
C ASP A 771 37.77 18.27 -14.28
N CYS A 772 36.74 17.86 -13.55
CA CYS A 772 35.36 18.26 -13.78
C CYS A 772 34.97 19.20 -12.62
N ASN A 773 35.03 20.52 -12.89
CA ASN A 773 34.35 21.55 -12.10
C ASN A 773 32.94 21.78 -12.65
#